data_AF-A0A7X9FCS9-F1
#
_entry.id   AF-A0A7X9FCS9-F1
#
_cell.length_a   1.000
_cell.length_b   1.000
_cell.length_c   1.000
_cell.angle_alpha   90.00
_cell.angle_beta   90.00
_cell.angle_gamma   90.00
#
_symmetry.space_group_name_H-M   'P 1'
#
loop_
_entity.id
_entity.type
_entity.pdbx_description
1 polymer ?
#
loop_
_entity_poly.entity_id
_entity_poly.type
_entity_poly.pdbx_seq_one_letter_code
_entity_poly.pdbx_strand_id
1 'polypeptide(L)'
;MRTIIYVLLAGFLLMTAASAGEYQNHSLLRVGPLSDDLLAEFNQRGFDVVEELPDGVMKVVAAAGERDDLTAKYGATVEIDNLEEYYRKGLDPSKPMGGYRTYSEMVAQLIQFHEQYPTLTHLDTIGYSLEDRPIVAFKVSDNPDVDEDEPEVFFNGMIHAREPMTMEINLYTIQYLLEAYPYFPNVADLVNTVEAWFVPIINVDGYVYNETTNPGGGGMWRKNRQYNEDGSYGIDLNRNWSFRWGEDEAAGWSSDIPSSEVFQGTGPASEPETQVLQDFMNAHDFAVAINYHAYGGYYNIGTIMPLVPGNPDNRLFLPMTDTLHALTGYTINAYFRPNRGCGGSATDWMYGEQGTKKKTYSFLVEVGASFWPAAELIPDECVRHAPVNLYLMDHARYLADRPSRMVTTSFTGVFETVSECTPDYDRSAVFTNAGTEKPLRLVVSMVDSMAVPDWYTIESCSVVVNPGESVTVPIHLSPTDLLVFPAYEGSRYGVGSLRLVASTTDAEPVIDTMEYQVLLYMPVSDADGDGLDICRDNCPLISNVDQADADADGVGDVCDNCVATANPYQEDGDNDGWGDWCDNCPTVANPDQADGDADGAADACDNCPAVYNPDQLDSDGDGEGDACEFIAGDANGDRQVNVGDAVYIITYVFKGGPAPNPQAAGDANCDGNVNVGDAVYIVTFVFKGGPEPCYPSR
;
A
#
# COMPACT_ATOMS: atom_id res chain seq x y z
N MET A 1 4.73 -26.57 5.00
CA MET A 1 5.83 -25.61 4.76
C MET A 1 7.01 -26.28 4.07
N ARG A 2 7.01 -26.35 2.73
CA ARG A 2 8.17 -26.70 1.86
C ARG A 2 7.84 -26.71 0.35
N THR A 3 6.60 -26.39 -0.03
CA THR A 3 6.17 -26.39 -1.45
C THR A 3 6.10 -24.99 -2.07
N ILE A 4 6.13 -23.91 -1.28
CA ILE A 4 5.93 -22.53 -1.75
C ILE A 4 7.20 -21.94 -2.41
N ILE A 5 8.40 -22.43 -2.04
CA ILE A 5 9.67 -21.82 -2.47
C ILE A 5 10.10 -22.20 -3.91
N TYR A 6 9.52 -23.25 -4.52
CA TYR A 6 10.01 -23.76 -5.82
C TYR A 6 9.19 -23.38 -7.05
N VAL A 7 8.06 -22.67 -6.90
CA VAL A 7 7.23 -22.27 -8.06
C VAL A 7 7.51 -20.82 -8.50
N LEU A 8 8.00 -19.95 -7.62
CA LEU A 8 8.23 -18.53 -7.96
C LEU A 8 9.60 -18.27 -8.63
N LEU A 9 10.61 -19.12 -8.42
CA LEU A 9 11.95 -18.97 -9.03
C LEU A 9 12.10 -19.62 -10.42
N ALA A 10 11.11 -20.39 -10.89
CA ALA A 10 11.17 -21.10 -12.18
C ALA A 10 10.41 -20.39 -13.32
N GLY A 11 9.85 -19.20 -13.07
CA GLY A 11 9.12 -18.39 -14.06
C GLY A 11 9.99 -17.43 -14.88
N PHE A 12 11.33 -17.48 -14.73
CA PHE A 12 12.25 -16.71 -15.58
C PHE A 12 12.57 -17.51 -16.86
N LEU A 13 12.42 -16.86 -18.02
CA LEU A 13 12.48 -17.40 -19.40
C LEU A 13 11.19 -18.02 -19.95
N LEU A 14 10.27 -17.15 -20.37
CA LEU A 14 9.67 -17.21 -21.73
C LEU A 14 8.98 -15.87 -22.05
N MET A 15 9.74 -14.77 -22.08
CA MET A 15 9.31 -13.59 -22.85
C MET A 15 9.48 -13.93 -24.33
N THR A 16 8.50 -14.62 -24.91
CA THR A 16 8.28 -14.44 -26.35
C THR A 16 7.86 -12.99 -26.52
N ALA A 17 8.68 -12.20 -27.22
CA ALA A 17 8.30 -10.88 -27.68
C ALA A 17 7.00 -10.98 -28.48
N ALA A 18 5.87 -10.81 -27.80
CA ALA A 18 4.64 -10.41 -28.43
C ALA A 18 4.95 -9.06 -29.05
N SER A 19 4.78 -8.95 -30.37
CA SER A 19 4.87 -7.68 -31.08
C SER A 19 4.13 -6.63 -30.27
N ALA A 20 4.78 -5.51 -29.94
CA ALA A 20 4.16 -4.34 -29.33
C ALA A 20 2.84 -4.07 -30.07
N GLY A 21 1.73 -4.50 -29.47
CA GLY A 21 0.40 -4.23 -29.99
C GLY A 21 0.25 -2.72 -30.02
N GLU A 22 -0.34 -2.19 -31.09
CA GLU A 22 -0.78 -0.79 -31.06
C GLU A 22 -1.49 -0.55 -29.73
N TYR A 23 -1.00 0.44 -28.97
CA TYR A 23 -1.74 0.95 -27.81
C TYR A 23 -3.20 1.10 -28.24
N GLN A 24 -4.10 0.49 -27.49
CA GLN A 24 -5.53 0.71 -27.66
C GLN A 24 -5.74 2.19 -27.35
N ASN A 25 -5.67 3.09 -28.33
CA ASN A 25 -5.67 4.54 -28.07
C ASN A 25 -7.07 4.95 -27.57
N HIS A 26 -7.27 4.94 -26.26
CA HIS A 26 -8.55 5.33 -25.66
C HIS A 26 -8.65 6.85 -25.63
N SER A 27 -9.85 7.36 -25.83
CA SER A 27 -10.17 8.77 -25.72
C SER A 27 -11.16 9.01 -24.59
N LEU A 28 -11.04 10.15 -23.92
CA LEU A 28 -12.08 10.66 -23.04
C LEU A 28 -13.00 11.57 -23.85
N LEU A 29 -14.29 11.27 -23.85
CA LEU A 29 -15.31 12.02 -24.58
C LEU A 29 -16.34 12.61 -23.63
N ARG A 30 -16.91 13.75 -24.02
CA ARG A 30 -18.11 14.33 -23.42
C ARG A 30 -19.31 14.02 -24.32
N VAL A 31 -20.35 13.42 -23.76
CA VAL A 31 -21.56 13.01 -24.47
C VAL A 31 -22.78 13.66 -23.82
N GLY A 32 -23.61 14.34 -24.62
CA GLY A 32 -24.87 14.91 -24.15
C GLY A 32 -24.81 16.40 -23.76
N PRO A 33 -25.86 16.92 -23.09
CA PRO A 33 -27.01 16.18 -22.56
C PRO A 33 -27.85 15.52 -23.67
N LEU A 34 -28.30 14.29 -23.45
CA LEU A 34 -29.07 13.51 -24.43
C LEU A 34 -30.58 13.67 -24.20
N SER A 35 -31.38 13.60 -25.28
CA SER A 35 -32.84 13.43 -25.16
C SER A 35 -33.18 12.05 -24.61
N ASP A 36 -34.31 11.88 -23.92
CA ASP A 36 -34.74 10.62 -23.31
C ASP A 36 -34.59 9.39 -24.22
N ASP A 37 -35.00 9.49 -25.49
CA ASP A 37 -34.89 8.39 -26.47
C ASP A 37 -33.42 8.01 -26.77
N LEU A 38 -32.54 9.01 -26.90
CA LEU A 38 -31.11 8.80 -27.15
C LEU A 38 -30.40 8.30 -25.90
N LEU A 39 -30.83 8.75 -24.71
CA LEU A 39 -30.29 8.27 -23.45
C LEU A 39 -30.64 6.79 -23.22
N ALA A 40 -31.88 6.38 -23.53
CA ALA A 40 -32.28 4.97 -23.42
C ALA A 40 -31.45 4.07 -24.37
N GLU A 41 -31.24 4.52 -25.61
CA GLU A 41 -30.39 3.80 -26.56
C GLU A 41 -28.92 3.80 -26.15
N PHE A 42 -28.41 4.93 -25.65
CA PHE A 42 -27.04 5.05 -25.13
C PHE A 42 -26.81 4.06 -23.98
N ASN A 43 -27.73 4.01 -23.02
CA ASN A 43 -27.65 3.11 -21.87
C ASN A 43 -27.67 1.64 -22.28
N GLN A 44 -28.52 1.26 -23.26
CA GLN A 44 -28.57 -0.12 -23.77
C GLN A 44 -27.25 -0.60 -24.40
N ARG A 45 -26.37 0.32 -24.81
CA ARG A 45 -25.08 -0.03 -25.40
C ARG A 45 -23.99 -0.28 -24.36
N GLY A 46 -24.21 0.08 -23.09
CA GLY A 46 -23.29 -0.21 -21.99
C GLY A 46 -21.89 0.40 -22.21
N PHE A 47 -21.83 1.71 -22.43
CA PHE A 47 -20.57 2.44 -22.57
C PHE A 47 -19.87 2.62 -21.21
N ASP A 48 -18.56 2.81 -21.23
CA ASP A 48 -17.74 3.09 -20.05
C ASP A 48 -17.90 4.54 -19.59
N VAL A 49 -19.02 4.80 -18.91
CA VAL A 49 -19.31 6.11 -18.31
C VAL A 49 -18.54 6.26 -17.01
N VAL A 50 -17.59 7.19 -16.99
CA VAL A 50 -16.71 7.44 -15.84
C VAL A 50 -17.19 8.59 -14.96
N GLU A 51 -18.03 9.49 -15.48
CA GLU A 51 -18.58 10.62 -14.73
C GLU A 51 -19.91 11.10 -15.35
N GLU A 52 -20.97 11.32 -14.55
CA GLU A 52 -22.18 12.06 -14.95
C GLU A 52 -22.10 13.47 -14.33
N LEU A 53 -22.01 14.49 -15.18
CA LEU A 53 -21.95 15.89 -14.75
C LEU A 53 -23.34 16.43 -14.38
N PRO A 54 -23.44 17.45 -13.51
CA PRO A 54 -24.73 17.98 -13.04
C PRO A 54 -25.65 18.52 -14.14
N ASP A 55 -25.12 18.85 -15.31
CA ASP A 55 -25.88 19.33 -16.46
C ASP A 55 -26.42 18.20 -17.35
N GLY A 56 -26.15 16.93 -17.01
CA GLY A 56 -26.56 15.74 -17.76
C GLY A 56 -25.58 15.33 -18.87
N VAL A 57 -24.39 15.93 -18.93
CA VAL A 57 -23.28 15.48 -19.78
C VAL A 57 -22.60 14.28 -19.13
N MET A 58 -22.33 13.24 -19.90
CA MET A 58 -21.57 12.06 -19.46
C MET A 58 -20.15 12.13 -20.00
N LYS A 59 -19.16 11.79 -19.17
CA LYS A 59 -17.81 11.49 -19.62
C LYS A 59 -17.67 10.01 -19.88
N VAL A 60 -17.16 9.68 -21.06
CA VAL A 60 -17.06 8.29 -21.56
C VAL A 60 -15.63 8.02 -21.99
N VAL A 61 -15.06 6.91 -21.53
CA VAL A 61 -13.81 6.39 -22.07
C VAL A 61 -14.15 5.46 -23.23
N ALA A 62 -13.53 5.67 -24.39
CA ALA A 62 -13.86 4.89 -25.58
C ALA A 62 -12.61 4.55 -26.39
N ALA A 63 -12.53 3.31 -26.86
CA ALA A 63 -11.55 2.92 -27.88
C ALA A 63 -11.84 3.61 -29.23
N ALA A 64 -10.86 3.66 -30.14
CA ALA A 64 -10.96 4.41 -31.40
C ALA A 64 -12.24 4.13 -32.23
N GLY A 65 -12.66 2.87 -32.36
CA GLY A 65 -13.88 2.52 -33.11
C GLY A 65 -15.16 2.96 -32.42
N GLU A 66 -15.19 2.96 -31.09
CA GLU A 66 -16.33 3.42 -30.31
C GLU A 66 -16.41 4.96 -30.28
N ARG A 67 -15.27 5.64 -30.21
CA ARG A 67 -15.17 7.10 -30.34
C ARG A 67 -15.85 7.62 -31.61
N ASP A 68 -15.56 7.01 -32.76
CA ASP A 68 -16.12 7.46 -34.04
C ASP A 68 -17.66 7.36 -34.04
N ASP A 69 -18.19 6.28 -33.47
CA ASP A 69 -19.62 6.07 -33.32
C ASP A 69 -20.24 7.05 -32.31
N LEU A 70 -19.59 7.29 -31.16
CA LEU A 70 -20.03 8.27 -30.17
C LEU A 70 -20.11 9.69 -30.74
N THR A 71 -19.10 10.11 -31.52
CA THR A 71 -19.10 11.41 -32.20
C THR A 71 -20.17 11.48 -33.29
N ALA A 72 -20.28 10.45 -34.13
CA ALA A 72 -21.22 10.47 -35.26
C ALA A 72 -22.69 10.43 -34.83
N LYS A 73 -23.01 9.65 -33.79
CA LYS A 73 -24.40 9.37 -33.38
C LYS A 73 -24.88 10.23 -32.23
N TYR A 74 -24.03 10.45 -31.23
CA TYR A 74 -24.40 11.18 -30.00
C TYR A 74 -23.80 12.60 -29.95
N GLY A 75 -23.07 13.01 -30.99
CA GLY A 75 -22.46 14.34 -31.05
C GLY A 75 -21.34 14.53 -30.03
N ALA A 76 -20.69 13.44 -29.61
CA ALA A 76 -19.66 13.46 -28.58
C ALA A 76 -18.47 14.35 -28.98
N THR A 77 -17.96 15.12 -28.02
CA THR A 77 -16.72 15.91 -28.17
C THR A 77 -15.57 15.24 -27.46
N VAL A 78 -14.39 15.24 -28.08
CA VAL A 78 -13.18 14.66 -27.50
C VAL A 78 -12.60 15.65 -26.48
N GLU A 79 -12.48 15.22 -25.23
CA GLU A 79 -11.83 15.96 -24.15
C GLU A 79 -10.33 15.61 -24.09
N ILE A 80 -10.01 14.31 -24.16
CA ILE A 80 -8.64 13.79 -24.24
C ILE A 80 -8.56 12.81 -25.41
N ASP A 81 -7.63 13.05 -26.33
CA ASP A 81 -7.50 12.27 -27.56
C ASP A 81 -6.85 10.89 -27.33
N ASN A 82 -5.85 10.83 -26.45
CA ASN A 82 -5.10 9.63 -26.12
C ASN A 82 -4.86 9.59 -24.61
N LEU A 83 -5.61 8.74 -23.90
CA LEU A 83 -5.57 8.60 -22.45
C LEU A 83 -4.28 7.92 -21.98
N GLU A 84 -3.82 6.89 -22.69
CA GLU A 84 -2.56 6.20 -22.37
C GLU A 84 -1.38 7.17 -22.40
N GLU A 85 -1.29 8.01 -23.44
CA GLU A 85 -0.26 9.04 -23.54
C GLU A 85 -0.46 10.16 -22.53
N TYR A 86 -1.71 10.55 -22.26
CA TYR A 86 -2.02 11.57 -21.27
C TYR A 86 -1.54 11.18 -19.88
N TYR A 87 -1.88 9.97 -19.42
CA TYR A 87 -1.46 9.49 -18.10
C TYR A 87 0.05 9.28 -18.02
N ARG A 88 0.66 8.67 -19.04
CA ARG A 88 2.11 8.39 -19.05
C ARG A 88 2.97 9.65 -18.88
N LYS A 89 2.47 10.84 -19.19
CA LYS A 89 3.21 12.10 -19.00
C LYS A 89 3.46 12.47 -17.53
N GLY A 90 2.61 12.02 -16.61
CA GLY A 90 2.76 12.24 -15.18
C GLY A 90 3.42 11.07 -14.44
N LEU A 91 3.81 10.03 -15.17
CA LEU A 91 4.42 8.82 -14.60
C LEU A 91 5.93 8.88 -14.70
N ASP A 92 6.62 8.11 -13.86
CA ASP A 92 8.08 8.00 -13.89
C ASP A 92 8.52 7.04 -15.00
N PRO A 93 9.11 7.52 -16.11
CA PRO A 93 9.49 6.66 -17.23
C PRO A 93 10.73 5.81 -16.93
N SER A 94 11.43 6.06 -15.83
CA SER A 94 12.60 5.28 -15.41
C SER A 94 12.22 4.01 -14.65
N LYS A 95 10.98 3.92 -14.15
CA LYS A 95 10.47 2.81 -13.36
C LYS A 95 9.49 1.94 -14.16
N PRO A 96 9.40 0.62 -13.88
CA PRO A 96 8.30 -0.21 -14.36
C PRO A 96 6.96 0.42 -14.03
N MET A 97 5.98 0.24 -14.92
CA MET A 97 4.61 0.70 -14.73
C MET A 97 4.45 2.17 -14.35
N GLY A 98 5.46 3.00 -14.66
CA GLY A 98 5.39 4.42 -14.42
C GLY A 98 5.54 4.83 -12.95
N GLY A 99 6.12 3.98 -12.11
CA GLY A 99 6.28 4.20 -10.67
C GLY A 99 5.29 3.42 -9.80
N TYR A 100 4.29 2.77 -10.39
CA TYR A 100 3.43 1.80 -9.71
C TYR A 100 4.09 0.41 -9.68
N ARG A 101 3.79 -0.41 -8.68
CA ARG A 101 4.31 -1.79 -8.61
C ARG A 101 3.66 -2.70 -9.65
N THR A 102 4.44 -3.50 -10.35
CA THR A 102 3.96 -4.67 -11.10
C THR A 102 3.35 -5.71 -10.16
N TYR A 103 2.57 -6.65 -10.70
CA TYR A 103 2.05 -7.80 -9.94
C TYR A 103 3.17 -8.56 -9.23
N SER A 104 4.30 -8.78 -9.89
CA SER A 104 5.46 -9.45 -9.28
C SER A 104 6.09 -8.66 -8.15
N GLU A 105 6.20 -7.34 -8.27
CA GLU A 105 6.74 -6.47 -7.22
C GLU A 105 5.78 -6.39 -6.03
N MET A 106 4.46 -6.33 -6.27
CA MET A 106 3.45 -6.40 -5.21
C MET A 106 3.55 -7.71 -4.42
N VAL A 107 3.61 -8.86 -5.10
CA VAL A 107 3.75 -10.17 -4.43
C VAL A 107 5.07 -10.25 -3.67
N ALA A 108 6.17 -9.76 -4.25
CA ALA A 108 7.47 -9.72 -3.58
C ALA A 108 7.43 -8.86 -2.30
N GLN A 109 6.76 -7.70 -2.35
CA GLN A 109 6.57 -6.84 -1.18
C GLN A 109 5.80 -7.55 -0.05
N LEU A 110 4.71 -8.26 -0.39
CA LEU A 110 3.95 -9.02 0.62
C LEU A 110 4.79 -10.15 1.23
N ILE A 111 5.62 -10.83 0.42
CA ILE A 111 6.56 -11.84 0.93
C ILE A 111 7.56 -11.19 1.90
N GLN A 112 8.14 -10.05 1.52
CA GLN A 112 9.07 -9.30 2.37
C GLN A 112 8.44 -8.91 3.71
N PHE A 113 7.22 -8.36 3.69
CA PHE A 113 6.48 -8.06 4.92
C PHE A 113 6.26 -9.30 5.78
N HIS A 114 5.92 -10.44 5.18
CA HIS A 114 5.74 -11.68 5.93
C HIS A 114 7.04 -12.21 6.54
N GLU A 115 8.16 -12.11 5.82
CA GLU A 115 9.47 -12.53 6.30
C GLU A 115 9.99 -11.64 7.43
N GLN A 116 9.74 -10.33 7.36
CA GLN A 116 10.14 -9.35 8.38
C GLN A 116 9.24 -9.39 9.62
N TYR A 117 7.93 -9.60 9.45
CA TYR A 117 6.94 -9.58 10.54
C TYR A 117 6.14 -10.89 10.65
N PRO A 118 6.80 -12.06 10.79
CA PRO A 118 6.13 -13.37 10.70
C PRO A 118 5.18 -13.65 11.86
N THR A 119 5.30 -12.92 12.98
CA THR A 119 4.40 -13.05 14.12
C THR A 119 3.17 -12.16 14.02
N LEU A 120 3.15 -11.21 13.08
CA LEU A 120 2.04 -10.27 12.90
C LEU A 120 1.29 -10.46 11.57
N THR A 121 1.75 -11.39 10.72
CA THR A 121 1.26 -11.52 9.35
C THR A 121 0.97 -12.96 8.94
N HIS A 122 -0.04 -13.13 8.09
CA HIS A 122 -0.30 -14.38 7.37
C HIS A 122 -0.47 -14.08 5.89
N LEU A 123 0.23 -14.83 5.03
CA LEU A 123 0.20 -14.69 3.58
C LEU A 123 -0.37 -15.97 2.96
N ASP A 124 -1.48 -15.85 2.24
CA ASP A 124 -2.15 -16.99 1.60
C ASP A 124 -2.50 -16.75 0.13
N THR A 125 -2.58 -17.83 -0.64
CA THR A 125 -3.16 -17.85 -1.98
C THR A 125 -4.59 -18.36 -1.87
N ILE A 126 -5.56 -17.45 -1.94
CA ILE A 126 -6.98 -17.76 -1.75
C ILE A 126 -7.64 -18.37 -2.99
N GLY A 127 -6.96 -18.29 -4.13
CA GLY A 127 -7.41 -18.90 -5.38
C GLY A 127 -6.57 -18.47 -6.57
N TYR A 128 -7.09 -18.73 -7.77
CA TYR A 128 -6.40 -18.41 -9.03
C TYR A 128 -7.34 -17.65 -9.96
N SER A 129 -6.78 -16.71 -10.73
CA SER A 129 -7.44 -16.01 -11.81
C SER A 129 -7.73 -16.93 -13.00
N LEU A 130 -8.41 -16.41 -14.02
CA LEU A 130 -8.73 -17.14 -15.24
C LEU A 130 -7.49 -17.70 -15.97
N GLU A 131 -6.39 -16.95 -15.98
CA GLU A 131 -5.12 -17.34 -16.60
C GLU A 131 -4.16 -18.01 -15.60
N ASP A 132 -4.70 -18.66 -14.55
CA ASP A 132 -3.98 -19.44 -13.54
C ASP A 132 -2.95 -18.64 -12.72
N ARG A 133 -3.19 -17.34 -12.47
CA ARG A 133 -2.32 -16.52 -11.58
C ARG A 133 -2.86 -16.48 -10.15
N PRO A 134 -2.00 -16.61 -9.12
CA PRO A 134 -2.43 -16.53 -7.72
C PRO A 134 -3.14 -15.22 -7.37
N ILE A 135 -4.32 -15.32 -6.77
CA ILE A 135 -4.97 -14.22 -6.05
C ILE A 135 -4.54 -14.35 -4.59
N VAL A 136 -3.86 -13.32 -4.09
CA VAL A 136 -3.17 -13.36 -2.81
C VAL A 136 -3.94 -12.55 -1.77
N ALA A 137 -4.11 -13.13 -0.59
CA ALA A 137 -4.61 -12.44 0.59
C ALA A 137 -3.49 -12.28 1.63
N PHE A 138 -3.51 -11.15 2.32
CA PHE A 138 -2.57 -10.82 3.40
C PHE A 138 -3.33 -10.43 4.65
N LYS A 139 -3.05 -11.08 5.79
CA LYS A 139 -3.63 -10.77 7.10
C LYS A 139 -2.59 -10.02 7.93
N VAL A 140 -3.03 -9.00 8.68
CA VAL A 140 -2.28 -8.37 9.77
C VAL A 140 -3.07 -8.54 11.08
N SER A 141 -2.47 -9.18 12.09
CA SER A 141 -3.05 -9.50 13.41
C SER A 141 -1.95 -10.03 14.34
N ASP A 142 -2.08 -9.94 15.66
CA ASP A 142 -1.07 -10.39 16.63
C ASP A 142 -0.93 -11.91 16.75
N ASN A 143 -1.95 -12.69 16.38
CA ASN A 143 -1.86 -14.16 16.25
C ASN A 143 -2.36 -14.62 14.87
N PRO A 144 -1.62 -14.29 13.79
CA PRO A 144 -2.13 -14.33 12.43
C PRO A 144 -2.43 -15.75 11.93
N ASP A 145 -1.81 -16.79 12.50
CA ASP A 145 -2.03 -18.21 12.17
C ASP A 145 -3.16 -18.88 12.97
N VAL A 146 -3.80 -18.14 13.87
CA VAL A 146 -4.94 -18.61 14.67
C VAL A 146 -6.17 -17.82 14.24
N ASP A 147 -7.27 -18.53 14.08
CA ASP A 147 -8.60 -17.94 13.93
C ASP A 147 -9.12 -17.63 15.34
N GLU A 148 -9.07 -16.35 15.71
CA GLU A 148 -9.52 -15.86 17.01
C GLU A 148 -10.95 -15.29 16.89
N ASP A 149 -11.69 -15.21 18.00
CA ASP A 149 -13.04 -14.60 18.01
C ASP A 149 -12.90 -13.06 17.98
N GLU A 150 -12.21 -12.55 16.97
CA GLU A 150 -11.93 -11.15 16.73
C GLU A 150 -12.76 -10.60 15.56
N PRO A 151 -13.16 -9.32 15.62
CA PRO A 151 -13.75 -8.65 14.48
C PRO A 151 -12.79 -8.62 13.29
N GLU A 152 -13.30 -8.97 12.13
CA GLU A 152 -12.52 -8.91 10.89
C GLU A 152 -12.92 -7.70 10.03
N VAL A 153 -11.93 -7.09 9.35
CA VAL A 153 -12.13 -6.05 8.34
C VAL A 153 -11.47 -6.44 7.02
N PHE A 154 -12.15 -6.15 5.91
CA PHE A 154 -11.69 -6.49 4.58
C PHE A 154 -11.37 -5.26 3.72
N PHE A 155 -10.12 -5.17 3.26
CA PHE A 155 -9.62 -4.16 2.33
C PHE A 155 -9.30 -4.83 0.99
N ASN A 156 -9.78 -4.24 -0.11
CA ASN A 156 -9.42 -4.74 -1.44
C ASN A 156 -9.25 -3.61 -2.45
N GLY A 157 -8.54 -3.92 -3.54
CA GLY A 157 -8.32 -3.03 -4.66
C GLY A 157 -8.26 -3.76 -6.00
N MET A 158 -8.13 -2.99 -7.08
CA MET A 158 -7.86 -3.49 -8.42
C MET A 158 -8.84 -4.57 -8.90
N ILE A 159 -10.13 -4.45 -8.56
CA ILE A 159 -11.18 -5.22 -9.25
C ILE A 159 -11.33 -4.76 -10.70
N HIS A 160 -11.00 -3.50 -10.99
CA HIS A 160 -10.72 -3.03 -12.35
C HIS A 160 -9.21 -2.82 -12.53
N ALA A 161 -8.68 -3.32 -13.64
CA ALA A 161 -7.24 -3.42 -13.87
C ALA A 161 -6.50 -2.10 -14.15
N ARG A 162 -7.21 -0.99 -14.35
CA ARG A 162 -6.65 0.32 -14.68
C ARG A 162 -6.59 1.29 -13.49
N GLU A 163 -6.80 0.80 -12.27
CA GLU A 163 -6.96 1.61 -11.05
C GLU A 163 -5.82 1.37 -10.03
N PRO A 164 -4.52 1.37 -10.44
CA PRO A 164 -3.40 0.85 -9.64
C PRO A 164 -3.15 1.57 -8.32
N MET A 165 -3.61 2.82 -8.17
CA MET A 165 -3.54 3.56 -6.91
C MET A 165 -4.20 2.79 -5.75
N THR A 166 -5.22 1.99 -6.06
CA THR A 166 -5.96 1.19 -5.07
C THR A 166 -5.10 0.08 -4.45
N MET A 167 -4.18 -0.51 -5.22
CA MET A 167 -3.21 -1.49 -4.71
C MET A 167 -2.18 -0.81 -3.80
N GLU A 168 -1.65 0.35 -4.19
CA GLU A 168 -0.65 1.07 -3.38
C GLU A 168 -1.22 1.48 -2.01
N ILE A 169 -2.49 1.89 -1.93
CA ILE A 169 -3.15 2.20 -0.65
C ILE A 169 -3.22 0.96 0.25
N ASN A 170 -3.49 -0.23 -0.30
CA ASN A 170 -3.50 -1.48 0.46
C ASN A 170 -2.10 -1.79 1.01
N LEU A 171 -1.07 -1.73 0.17
CA LEU A 171 0.32 -1.99 0.56
C LEU A 171 0.82 -0.99 1.61
N TYR A 172 0.50 0.29 1.45
CA TYR A 172 0.86 1.33 2.42
C TYR A 172 0.18 1.09 3.78
N THR A 173 -1.09 0.69 3.77
CA THR A 173 -1.81 0.40 5.02
C THR A 173 -1.19 -0.78 5.75
N ILE A 174 -0.80 -1.84 5.02
CA ILE A 174 -0.07 -2.98 5.59
C ILE A 174 1.24 -2.50 6.22
N GLN A 175 2.05 -1.77 5.45
CA GLN A 175 3.32 -1.23 5.92
C GLN A 175 3.16 -0.40 7.19
N TYR A 176 2.23 0.56 7.17
CA TYR A 176 1.94 1.43 8.31
C TYR A 176 1.57 0.62 9.56
N LEU A 177 0.68 -0.37 9.44
CA LEU A 177 0.29 -1.20 10.58
C LEU A 177 1.48 -1.96 11.19
N LEU A 178 2.37 -2.51 10.36
CA LEU A 178 3.52 -3.30 10.80
C LEU A 178 4.61 -2.43 11.44
N GLU A 179 4.94 -1.31 10.81
CA GLU A 179 5.98 -0.39 11.28
C GLU A 179 5.52 0.40 12.51
N ALA A 180 4.25 0.80 12.57
CA ALA A 180 3.71 1.56 13.70
C ALA A 180 3.41 0.68 14.93
N TYR A 181 3.20 -0.63 14.76
CA TYR A 181 2.84 -1.55 15.84
C TYR A 181 3.71 -1.45 17.11
N PRO A 182 5.06 -1.49 17.05
CA PRO A 182 5.88 -1.45 18.26
C PRO A 182 5.94 -0.06 18.93
N TYR A 183 5.56 1.01 18.23
CA TYR A 183 5.73 2.40 18.70
C TYR A 183 4.42 3.05 19.15
N PHE A 184 3.30 2.68 18.54
CA PHE A 184 2.02 3.38 18.70
C PHE A 184 0.98 2.47 19.38
N PRO A 185 0.66 2.71 20.68
CA PRO A 185 -0.27 1.87 21.44
C PRO A 185 -1.66 1.75 20.82
N ASN A 186 -2.12 2.79 20.13
CA ASN A 186 -3.39 2.78 19.38
C ASN A 186 -3.36 1.83 18.18
N VAL A 187 -2.23 1.74 17.47
CA VAL A 187 -2.07 0.78 16.36
C VAL A 187 -1.87 -0.63 16.91
N ALA A 188 -1.08 -0.79 17.96
CA ALA A 188 -0.91 -2.07 18.65
C ALA A 188 -2.25 -2.63 19.13
N ASP A 189 -3.09 -1.80 19.76
CA ASP A 189 -4.43 -2.19 20.19
C ASP A 189 -5.29 -2.66 18.99
N LEU A 190 -5.24 -1.96 17.85
CA LEU A 190 -5.95 -2.38 16.64
C LEU A 190 -5.48 -3.74 16.13
N VAL A 191 -4.17 -3.95 15.98
CA VAL A 191 -3.60 -5.22 15.49
C VAL A 191 -3.85 -6.38 16.48
N ASN A 192 -3.91 -6.11 17.78
CA ASN A 192 -4.13 -7.11 18.83
C ASN A 192 -5.61 -7.49 19.06
N THR A 193 -6.55 -6.90 18.32
CA THR A 193 -7.99 -7.09 18.59
C THR A 193 -8.85 -7.08 17.32
N VAL A 194 -8.24 -6.93 16.15
CA VAL A 194 -8.90 -6.84 14.85
C VAL A 194 -8.05 -7.56 13.83
N GLU A 195 -8.67 -8.47 13.08
CA GLU A 195 -8.02 -9.09 11.93
C GLU A 195 -8.20 -8.22 10.68
N ALA A 196 -7.12 -7.62 10.18
CA ALA A 196 -7.15 -6.87 8.94
C ALA A 196 -6.72 -7.73 7.75
N TRP A 197 -7.64 -7.97 6.83
CA TRP A 197 -7.42 -8.76 5.63
C TRP A 197 -7.35 -7.87 4.38
N PHE A 198 -6.34 -8.09 3.55
CA PHE A 198 -6.05 -7.32 2.35
C PHE A 198 -6.00 -8.23 1.12
N VAL A 199 -6.67 -7.82 0.04
CA VAL A 199 -6.48 -8.39 -1.32
C VAL A 199 -6.14 -7.24 -2.27
N PRO A 200 -4.84 -6.93 -2.45
CA PRO A 200 -4.41 -5.73 -3.19
C PRO A 200 -4.76 -5.78 -4.68
N ILE A 201 -4.74 -6.97 -5.29
CA ILE A 201 -5.12 -7.19 -6.69
C ILE A 201 -6.12 -8.33 -6.83
N ILE A 202 -7.38 -7.99 -7.11
CA ILE A 202 -8.41 -8.96 -7.49
C ILE A 202 -8.25 -9.36 -8.97
N ASN A 203 -8.16 -8.38 -9.87
CA ASN A 203 -8.09 -8.61 -11.32
C ASN A 203 -6.64 -8.76 -11.80
N VAL A 204 -6.01 -9.86 -11.41
CA VAL A 204 -4.60 -10.12 -11.70
C VAL A 204 -4.34 -10.16 -13.21
N ASP A 205 -5.18 -10.84 -13.97
CA ASP A 205 -4.97 -11.02 -15.41
C ASP A 205 -5.17 -9.72 -16.19
N GLY A 206 -6.17 -8.92 -15.81
CA GLY A 206 -6.37 -7.61 -16.40
C GLY A 206 -5.19 -6.68 -16.13
N TYR A 207 -4.61 -6.73 -14.92
CA TYR A 207 -3.47 -5.88 -14.57
C TYR A 207 -2.21 -6.29 -15.32
N VAL A 208 -1.89 -7.59 -15.36
CA VAL A 208 -0.76 -8.12 -16.14
C VAL A 208 -0.92 -7.84 -17.65
N TYR A 209 -2.16 -7.79 -18.14
CA TYR A 209 -2.41 -7.33 -19.51
C TYR A 209 -2.00 -5.86 -19.70
N ASN A 210 -2.38 -4.96 -18.78
CA ASN A 210 -1.90 -3.57 -18.79
C ASN A 210 -0.38 -3.47 -18.68
N GLU A 211 0.28 -4.30 -17.85
CA GLU A 211 1.75 -4.37 -17.77
C GLU A 211 2.37 -4.75 -19.12
N THR A 212 1.77 -5.72 -19.80
CA THR A 212 2.29 -6.24 -21.07
C THR A 212 2.09 -5.24 -22.22
N THR A 213 0.93 -4.57 -22.27
CA THR A 213 0.62 -3.63 -23.36
C THR A 213 1.14 -2.22 -23.09
N ASN A 214 1.28 -1.85 -21.82
CA ASN A 214 1.68 -0.52 -21.35
C ASN A 214 2.74 -0.64 -20.24
N PRO A 215 3.94 -1.17 -20.52
CA PRO A 215 4.96 -1.42 -19.49
C PRO A 215 5.49 -0.15 -18.79
N GLY A 216 5.27 1.03 -19.36
CA GLY A 216 5.55 2.32 -18.72
C GLY A 216 4.34 2.94 -18.01
N GLY A 217 3.30 2.15 -17.72
CA GLY A 217 2.07 2.59 -17.07
C GLY A 217 1.06 3.28 -18.00
N GLY A 218 -0.08 3.67 -17.42
CA GLY A 218 -1.19 4.33 -18.11
C GLY A 218 -2.09 3.38 -18.92
N GLY A 219 -2.06 2.08 -18.63
CA GLY A 219 -2.90 1.09 -19.30
C GLY A 219 -4.39 1.26 -18.95
N MET A 220 -5.26 1.19 -19.96
CA MET A 220 -6.70 1.47 -19.81
C MET A 220 -7.59 0.23 -19.80
N TRP A 221 -7.01 -0.98 -19.83
CA TRP A 221 -7.80 -2.21 -19.72
C TRP A 221 -8.48 -2.28 -18.34
N ARG A 222 -9.80 -2.53 -18.34
CA ARG A 222 -10.65 -2.49 -17.14
C ARG A 222 -11.04 -3.88 -16.63
N LYS A 223 -11.58 -4.71 -17.53
CA LYS A 223 -12.24 -6.00 -17.26
C LYS A 223 -11.26 -7.11 -16.93
N ASN A 224 -11.73 -8.33 -16.61
CA ASN A 224 -10.85 -9.51 -16.61
C ASN A 224 -10.43 -9.91 -18.04
N ARG A 225 -9.89 -11.12 -18.24
CA ARG A 225 -9.37 -11.58 -19.55
C ARG A 225 -10.20 -12.68 -20.24
N GLN A 226 -11.45 -12.89 -19.83
CA GLN A 226 -12.33 -13.89 -20.43
C GLN A 226 -12.50 -13.71 -21.94
N TYR A 227 -12.32 -14.77 -22.73
CA TYR A 227 -12.63 -14.75 -24.16
C TYR A 227 -14.11 -15.05 -24.39
N ASN A 228 -14.82 -14.12 -25.04
CA ASN A 228 -16.27 -14.20 -25.23
C ASN A 228 -16.64 -14.81 -26.59
N GLU A 229 -17.87 -15.32 -26.72
CA GLU A 229 -18.35 -15.99 -27.95
C GLU A 229 -18.33 -15.10 -29.20
N ASP A 230 -18.49 -13.78 -29.02
CA ASP A 230 -18.46 -12.78 -30.10
C ASP A 230 -17.04 -12.37 -30.51
N GLY A 231 -16.02 -12.93 -29.84
CA GLY A 231 -14.62 -12.63 -30.06
C GLY A 231 -14.09 -11.42 -29.29
N SER A 232 -14.94 -10.76 -28.48
CA SER A 232 -14.50 -9.74 -27.51
C SER A 232 -13.78 -10.38 -26.31
N TYR A 233 -13.20 -9.54 -25.47
CA TYR A 233 -12.55 -9.97 -24.23
C TYR A 233 -13.12 -9.24 -23.01
N GLY A 234 -13.09 -9.95 -21.89
CA GLY A 234 -13.31 -9.46 -20.54
C GLY A 234 -14.76 -9.39 -20.10
N ILE A 235 -14.95 -9.63 -18.81
CA ILE A 235 -16.15 -9.40 -18.00
C ILE A 235 -15.81 -8.36 -16.93
N ASP A 236 -16.74 -7.42 -16.70
CA ASP A 236 -16.61 -6.47 -15.61
C ASP A 236 -16.84 -7.20 -14.28
N LEU A 237 -15.75 -7.44 -13.54
CA LEU A 237 -15.79 -8.16 -12.28
C LEU A 237 -16.67 -7.47 -11.23
N ASN A 238 -16.87 -6.15 -11.32
CA ASN A 238 -17.77 -5.42 -10.44
C ASN A 238 -19.20 -5.33 -10.99
N ARG A 239 -19.56 -6.18 -11.96
CA ARG A 239 -20.93 -6.49 -12.40
C ARG A 239 -21.24 -7.98 -12.34
N ASN A 240 -20.25 -8.81 -11.98
CA ASN A 240 -20.37 -10.26 -12.02
C ASN A 240 -20.82 -10.89 -10.68
N TRP A 241 -20.94 -10.15 -9.59
CA TRP A 241 -21.29 -10.74 -8.29
C TRP A 241 -22.71 -11.29 -8.26
N SER A 242 -22.96 -12.29 -7.40
CA SER A 242 -24.22 -13.06 -7.46
C SER A 242 -25.46 -12.31 -6.92
N PHE A 243 -25.27 -11.18 -6.24
CA PHE A 243 -26.37 -10.44 -5.61
C PHE A 243 -26.96 -9.43 -6.57
N ARG A 244 -28.26 -9.58 -6.88
CA ARG A 244 -29.02 -8.75 -7.81
C ARG A 244 -28.36 -8.63 -9.20
N TRP A 245 -27.64 -9.68 -9.60
CA TRP A 245 -27.01 -9.79 -10.91
C TRP A 245 -28.04 -9.60 -12.05
N GLY A 246 -27.74 -8.76 -13.04
CA GLY A 246 -28.63 -8.50 -14.17
C GLY A 246 -29.81 -7.56 -13.92
N GLU A 247 -29.99 -7.01 -12.71
CA GLU A 247 -31.18 -6.21 -12.41
C GLU A 247 -31.17 -4.79 -13.03
N ASP A 248 -30.02 -4.27 -13.47
CA ASP A 248 -29.84 -2.88 -13.89
C ASP A 248 -29.45 -2.71 -15.37
N GLU A 249 -29.65 -3.72 -16.21
CA GLU A 249 -29.36 -3.67 -17.65
C GLU A 249 -30.07 -2.48 -18.33
N ALA A 250 -31.33 -2.22 -17.96
CA ALA A 250 -32.12 -1.12 -18.51
C ALA A 250 -31.60 0.28 -18.09
N ALA A 251 -30.81 0.37 -17.02
CA ALA A 251 -30.23 1.62 -16.54
C ALA A 251 -28.87 1.93 -17.19
N GLY A 252 -28.28 0.97 -17.92
CA GLY A 252 -27.00 1.10 -18.62
C GLY A 252 -25.77 0.90 -17.76
N TRP A 253 -25.95 0.48 -16.50
CA TRP A 253 -24.85 0.23 -15.56
C TRP A 253 -24.31 -1.19 -15.65
N SER A 254 -25.06 -2.13 -16.22
CA SER A 254 -24.63 -3.48 -16.56
C SER A 254 -25.10 -3.80 -17.98
N SER A 255 -24.49 -4.79 -18.63
CA SER A 255 -24.87 -5.21 -19.98
C SER A 255 -24.77 -6.72 -20.14
N ASP A 256 -25.65 -7.29 -20.95
CA ASP A 256 -25.59 -8.66 -21.47
C ASP A 256 -24.83 -8.75 -22.82
N ILE A 257 -24.35 -7.61 -23.34
CA ILE A 257 -23.58 -7.53 -24.58
C ILE A 257 -22.11 -7.83 -24.27
N PRO A 258 -21.51 -8.91 -24.82
CA PRO A 258 -20.15 -9.31 -24.42
C PRO A 258 -19.06 -8.28 -24.71
N SER A 259 -19.23 -7.47 -25.76
CA SER A 259 -18.32 -6.39 -26.12
C SER A 259 -18.44 -5.13 -25.25
N SER A 260 -19.40 -5.04 -24.34
CA SER A 260 -19.58 -3.88 -23.45
C SER A 260 -18.50 -3.82 -22.36
N GLU A 261 -18.09 -2.61 -21.97
CA GLU A 261 -17.17 -2.40 -20.85
C GLU A 261 -17.80 -2.69 -19.48
N VAL A 262 -19.13 -2.75 -19.41
CA VAL A 262 -19.90 -3.14 -18.22
C VAL A 262 -20.58 -4.50 -18.42
N PHE A 263 -20.01 -5.36 -19.27
CA PHE A 263 -20.52 -6.71 -19.51
C PHE A 263 -20.48 -7.54 -18.21
N GLN A 264 -21.65 -8.00 -17.78
CA GLN A 264 -21.84 -8.65 -16.47
C GLN A 264 -21.47 -10.14 -16.43
N GLY A 265 -21.12 -10.73 -17.57
CA GLY A 265 -20.81 -12.14 -17.71
C GLY A 265 -21.99 -13.01 -18.12
N THR A 266 -21.76 -14.32 -18.19
CA THR A 266 -22.75 -15.31 -18.67
C THR A 266 -23.69 -15.81 -17.57
N GLY A 267 -23.38 -15.49 -16.32
CA GLY A 267 -24.17 -15.82 -15.15
C GLY A 267 -23.63 -15.12 -13.89
N PRO A 268 -24.39 -15.17 -12.78
CA PRO A 268 -23.92 -14.66 -11.49
C PRO A 268 -22.69 -15.44 -11.03
N ALA A 269 -21.66 -14.72 -10.60
CA ALA A 269 -20.35 -15.22 -10.21
C ALA A 269 -19.77 -16.21 -11.24
N SER A 270 -19.88 -15.88 -12.54
CA SER A 270 -19.31 -16.73 -13.60
C SER A 270 -17.78 -16.72 -13.61
N GLU A 271 -17.16 -15.65 -13.13
CA GLU A 271 -15.71 -15.46 -13.22
C GLU A 271 -14.97 -16.10 -12.03
N PRO A 272 -13.81 -16.73 -12.27
CA PRO A 272 -13.02 -17.35 -11.21
C PRO A 272 -12.56 -16.33 -10.16
N GLU A 273 -12.19 -15.11 -10.56
CA GLU A 273 -11.81 -14.05 -9.62
C GLU A 273 -12.97 -13.71 -8.67
N THR A 274 -14.19 -13.57 -9.22
CA THR A 274 -15.41 -13.31 -8.42
C THR A 274 -15.76 -14.49 -7.50
N GLN A 275 -15.62 -15.73 -7.98
CA GLN A 275 -15.88 -16.93 -7.17
C GLN A 275 -14.91 -17.01 -5.99
N VAL A 276 -13.61 -16.81 -6.23
CA VAL A 276 -12.57 -16.83 -5.19
C VAL A 276 -12.89 -15.83 -4.07
N LEU A 277 -13.24 -14.60 -4.43
CA LEU A 277 -13.57 -13.56 -3.44
C LEU A 277 -14.88 -13.86 -2.70
N GLN A 278 -15.91 -14.39 -3.37
CA GLN A 278 -17.14 -14.79 -2.68
C GLN A 278 -16.90 -15.97 -1.71
N ASP A 279 -16.11 -16.96 -2.12
CA ASP A 279 -15.78 -18.11 -1.28
C ASP A 279 -14.96 -17.69 -0.06
N PHE A 280 -13.96 -16.82 -0.27
CA PHE A 280 -13.19 -16.20 0.80
C PHE A 280 -14.12 -15.45 1.78
N MET A 281 -14.98 -14.56 1.30
CA MET A 281 -15.90 -13.85 2.19
C MET A 281 -16.98 -14.71 2.86
N ASN A 282 -17.34 -15.87 2.29
CA ASN A 282 -18.24 -16.82 2.93
C ASN A 282 -17.56 -17.64 4.03
N ALA A 283 -16.22 -17.72 4.01
CA ALA A 283 -15.42 -18.41 5.01
C ALA A 283 -15.04 -17.53 6.21
N HIS A 284 -15.35 -16.24 6.15
CA HIS A 284 -14.95 -15.20 7.11
C HIS A 284 -16.15 -14.42 7.64
N ASP A 285 -16.03 -13.85 8.84
CA ASP A 285 -17.08 -13.09 9.52
C ASP A 285 -16.82 -11.57 9.49
N PHE A 286 -16.43 -11.05 8.32
CA PHE A 286 -16.14 -9.62 8.10
C PHE A 286 -17.26 -8.69 8.59
N ALA A 287 -16.93 -7.84 9.57
CA ALA A 287 -17.82 -6.82 10.09
C ALA A 287 -17.87 -5.60 9.15
N VAL A 288 -16.72 -5.21 8.59
CA VAL A 288 -16.57 -4.04 7.72
C VAL A 288 -15.78 -4.42 6.47
N ALA A 289 -16.11 -3.83 5.32
CA ALA A 289 -15.32 -3.94 4.11
C ALA A 289 -15.21 -2.60 3.38
N ILE A 290 -14.07 -2.32 2.75
CA ILE A 290 -13.91 -1.20 1.83
C ILE A 290 -13.32 -1.69 0.50
N ASN A 291 -13.98 -1.29 -0.58
CA ASN A 291 -13.61 -1.62 -1.96
C ASN A 291 -13.00 -0.39 -2.60
N TYR A 292 -11.69 -0.39 -2.80
CA TYR A 292 -10.99 0.70 -3.44
C TYR A 292 -11.11 0.61 -4.96
N HIS A 293 -11.61 1.70 -5.54
CA HIS A 293 -11.71 1.98 -6.96
C HIS A 293 -11.03 3.31 -7.29
N ALA A 294 -10.87 3.62 -8.57
CA ALA A 294 -10.54 4.96 -9.03
C ALA A 294 -11.33 5.29 -10.32
N TYR A 295 -11.80 6.51 -10.55
CA TYR A 295 -11.53 7.74 -9.80
C TYR A 295 -12.78 8.58 -9.57
N GLY A 296 -12.67 9.58 -8.68
CA GLY A 296 -13.76 10.54 -8.47
C GLY A 296 -13.69 11.34 -7.17
N GLY A 297 -12.89 10.93 -6.19
CA GLY A 297 -12.77 11.60 -4.90
C GLY A 297 -14.07 11.52 -4.10
N TYR A 298 -14.68 10.34 -4.05
CA TYR A 298 -15.95 10.13 -3.35
C TYR A 298 -16.13 8.75 -2.71
N TYR A 299 -16.95 8.70 -1.66
CA TYR A 299 -17.44 7.45 -1.07
C TYR A 299 -18.84 7.12 -1.58
N ASN A 300 -19.08 5.84 -1.81
CA ASN A 300 -20.38 5.27 -2.14
C ASN A 300 -20.69 4.13 -1.14
N ILE A 301 -21.93 4.03 -0.70
CA ILE A 301 -22.41 3.07 0.32
C ILE A 301 -23.13 1.86 -0.30
N GLY A 302 -22.78 1.53 -1.54
CA GLY A 302 -23.49 0.55 -2.36
C GLY A 302 -24.73 1.16 -3.00
N THR A 303 -25.14 0.58 -4.12
CA THR A 303 -26.31 1.04 -4.87
C THR A 303 -27.63 0.53 -4.30
N ILE A 304 -27.56 -0.43 -3.37
CA ILE A 304 -28.71 -1.18 -2.89
C ILE A 304 -29.15 -0.75 -1.48
N MET A 305 -28.37 0.00 -0.69
CA MET A 305 -28.81 0.52 0.63
C MET A 305 -28.14 1.86 1.02
N PRO A 306 -28.52 2.57 2.12
CA PRO A 306 -29.63 2.45 3.08
C PRO A 306 -30.52 3.71 3.17
N LEU A 307 -30.32 4.77 2.37
CA LEU A 307 -31.09 6.04 2.47
C LEU A 307 -32.58 5.96 2.06
N VAL A 308 -33.11 4.75 1.87
CA VAL A 308 -34.55 4.54 1.88
C VAL A 308 -35.07 4.94 3.27
N PRO A 309 -36.02 5.89 3.36
CA PRO A 309 -36.60 6.27 4.64
C PRO A 309 -37.06 5.04 5.42
N GLY A 310 -36.49 4.82 6.60
CA GLY A 310 -36.84 3.69 7.49
C GLY A 310 -35.85 2.52 7.54
N ASN A 311 -34.74 2.54 6.79
CA ASN A 311 -33.69 1.53 6.98
C ASN A 311 -33.01 1.73 8.35
N PRO A 312 -32.99 0.71 9.25
CA PRO A 312 -32.38 0.81 10.56
C PRO A 312 -30.85 0.92 10.55
N ASP A 313 -30.18 0.60 9.43
CA ASP A 313 -28.73 0.67 9.29
C ASP A 313 -28.24 2.08 8.90
N ASN A 314 -29.14 2.99 8.51
CA ASN A 314 -28.79 4.40 8.26
C ASN A 314 -28.12 5.08 9.45
N ARG A 315 -28.48 4.68 10.67
CA ARG A 315 -27.87 5.22 11.89
C ARG A 315 -26.40 4.83 12.05
N LEU A 316 -25.93 3.86 11.27
CA LEU A 316 -24.54 3.39 11.25
C LEU A 316 -23.80 3.96 10.04
N PHE A 317 -24.36 3.78 8.83
CA PHE A 317 -23.71 4.22 7.59
C PHE A 317 -23.52 5.73 7.51
N LEU A 318 -24.53 6.55 7.86
CA LEU A 318 -24.43 8.01 7.67
C LEU A 318 -23.32 8.63 8.54
N PRO A 319 -23.24 8.36 9.85
CA PRO A 319 -22.13 8.85 10.66
C PRO A 319 -20.76 8.33 10.22
N MET A 320 -20.68 7.07 9.76
CA MET A 320 -19.44 6.52 9.21
C MET A 320 -19.02 7.30 7.96
N THR A 321 -19.93 7.52 7.00
CA THR A 321 -19.62 8.30 5.79
C THR A 321 -19.27 9.75 6.08
N ASP A 322 -19.90 10.39 7.06
CA ASP A 322 -19.54 11.75 7.50
C ASP A 322 -18.10 11.79 8.02
N THR A 323 -17.67 10.74 8.73
CA THR A 323 -16.31 10.61 9.24
C THR A 323 -15.32 10.34 8.12
N LEU A 324 -15.63 9.44 7.20
CA LEU A 324 -14.82 9.18 6.00
C LEU A 324 -14.59 10.46 5.16
N HIS A 325 -15.65 11.25 4.98
CA HIS A 325 -15.58 12.57 4.36
C HIS A 325 -14.66 13.52 5.13
N ALA A 326 -14.81 13.60 6.45
CA ALA A 326 -14.00 14.49 7.28
C ALA A 326 -12.49 14.16 7.24
N LEU A 327 -12.15 12.86 7.19
CA LEU A 327 -10.76 12.40 7.16
C LEU A 327 -10.06 12.73 5.84
N THR A 328 -10.77 12.57 4.72
CA THR A 328 -10.16 12.63 3.38
C THR A 328 -10.48 13.87 2.55
N GLY A 329 -11.56 14.57 2.90
CA GLY A 329 -12.17 15.63 2.11
C GLY A 329 -13.03 15.14 0.94
N TYR A 330 -13.14 13.82 0.73
CA TYR A 330 -13.86 13.24 -0.39
C TYR A 330 -15.36 13.39 -0.24
N THR A 331 -16.06 13.66 -1.33
CA THR A 331 -17.51 13.85 -1.27
C THR A 331 -18.23 12.54 -0.94
N ILE A 332 -19.42 12.63 -0.33
CA ILE A 332 -20.27 11.47 -0.13
C ILE A 332 -21.23 11.41 -1.31
N ASN A 333 -21.02 10.45 -2.21
CA ASN A 333 -21.96 10.16 -3.27
C ASN A 333 -23.06 9.23 -2.73
N ALA A 334 -23.82 9.74 -1.76
CA ALA A 334 -24.99 9.08 -1.17
C ALA A 334 -26.21 9.05 -2.11
N TYR A 335 -26.08 9.61 -3.32
CA TYR A 335 -27.16 9.93 -4.23
C TYR A 335 -27.10 9.13 -5.54
N PHE A 336 -26.56 7.91 -5.51
CA PHE A 336 -26.95 6.95 -6.54
C PHE A 336 -28.47 6.73 -6.41
N ARG A 337 -29.20 7.15 -7.44
CA ARG A 337 -30.64 7.44 -7.36
C ARG A 337 -31.40 6.21 -6.84
N PRO A 338 -32.38 6.36 -5.91
CA PRO A 338 -33.20 5.24 -5.48
C PRO A 338 -33.86 4.60 -6.73
N ASN A 339 -33.55 3.32 -6.97
CA ASN A 339 -33.92 2.51 -8.16
C ASN A 339 -33.03 2.65 -9.43
N ARG A 340 -31.76 3.05 -9.31
CA ARG A 340 -30.76 2.91 -10.39
C ARG A 340 -29.49 2.28 -9.82
N GLY A 341 -29.50 0.97 -9.67
CA GLY A 341 -28.41 0.22 -9.07
C GLY A 341 -27.30 -0.14 -10.06
N CYS A 342 -26.21 -0.69 -9.53
CA CYS A 342 -25.23 -1.48 -10.24
C CYS A 342 -25.32 -2.91 -9.69
N GLY A 343 -26.40 -3.61 -10.00
CA GLY A 343 -26.58 -5.02 -9.67
C GLY A 343 -25.35 -5.87 -10.05
N GLY A 344 -24.99 -6.83 -9.20
CA GLY A 344 -23.78 -7.62 -9.35
C GLY A 344 -22.48 -6.90 -8.97
N SER A 345 -22.53 -5.87 -8.12
CA SER A 345 -21.34 -5.24 -7.55
C SER A 345 -20.84 -5.94 -6.28
N ALA A 346 -19.54 -5.81 -6.00
CA ALA A 346 -18.89 -6.32 -4.79
C ALA A 346 -19.51 -5.70 -3.54
N THR A 347 -19.58 -4.36 -3.47
CA THR A 347 -20.10 -3.62 -2.31
C THR A 347 -21.54 -4.02 -1.98
N ASP A 348 -22.40 -4.18 -2.99
CA ASP A 348 -23.78 -4.56 -2.76
C ASP A 348 -23.92 -6.03 -2.35
N TRP A 349 -23.11 -6.93 -2.89
CA TRP A 349 -23.09 -8.32 -2.45
C TRP A 349 -22.60 -8.44 -1.00
N MET A 350 -21.49 -7.77 -0.66
CA MET A 350 -20.91 -7.78 0.68
C MET A 350 -21.91 -7.35 1.75
N TYR A 351 -22.76 -6.38 1.45
CA TYR A 351 -23.76 -5.92 2.40
C TYR A 351 -25.12 -6.63 2.29
N GLY A 352 -25.57 -6.91 1.06
CA GLY A 352 -26.90 -7.42 0.77
C GLY A 352 -27.08 -8.93 0.92
N GLU A 353 -26.04 -9.72 0.62
CA GLU A 353 -26.07 -11.18 0.78
C GLU A 353 -25.89 -11.55 2.26
N GLN A 354 -26.92 -12.15 2.86
CA GLN A 354 -26.96 -12.53 4.28
C GLN A 354 -27.47 -13.97 4.49
N GLY A 355 -27.72 -14.70 3.40
CA GLY A 355 -28.13 -16.10 3.41
C GLY A 355 -26.94 -17.04 3.53
N THR A 356 -25.79 -16.70 2.92
CA THR A 356 -24.58 -17.53 2.96
C THR A 356 -23.54 -17.08 3.99
N LYS A 357 -23.58 -15.81 4.40
CA LYS A 357 -22.62 -15.20 5.34
C LYS A 357 -23.29 -14.17 6.25
N LYS A 358 -22.56 -13.69 7.27
CA LYS A 358 -23.02 -12.57 8.10
C LYS A 358 -23.05 -11.26 7.32
N LYS A 359 -23.75 -10.27 7.86
CA LYS A 359 -23.84 -8.92 7.29
C LYS A 359 -22.49 -8.22 7.43
N THR A 360 -21.97 -7.71 6.32
CA THR A 360 -20.74 -6.90 6.28
C THR A 360 -21.10 -5.47 5.89
N TYR A 361 -20.70 -4.48 6.68
CA TYR A 361 -20.91 -3.06 6.36
C TYR A 361 -19.87 -2.63 5.32
N SER A 362 -20.29 -2.55 4.06
CA SER A 362 -19.38 -2.36 2.93
C SER A 362 -19.44 -0.95 2.35
N PHE A 363 -18.27 -0.41 1.99
CA PHE A 363 -18.09 0.88 1.34
C PHE A 363 -17.36 0.69 0.01
N LEU A 364 -17.65 1.56 -0.95
CA LEU A 364 -16.86 1.77 -2.15
C LEU A 364 -16.23 3.16 -2.06
N VAL A 365 -15.00 3.29 -2.50
CA VAL A 365 -14.34 4.59 -2.63
C VAL A 365 -13.76 4.74 -4.02
N GLU A 366 -14.01 5.87 -4.65
CA GLU A 366 -13.34 6.27 -5.88
C GLU A 366 -12.20 7.22 -5.53
N VAL A 367 -10.96 6.74 -5.67
CA VAL A 367 -9.75 7.45 -5.26
C VAL A 367 -9.35 8.51 -6.28
N GLY A 368 -8.97 9.68 -5.77
CA GLY A 368 -8.34 10.74 -6.52
C GLY A 368 -9.17 11.26 -7.69
N ALA A 369 -8.48 11.89 -8.64
CA ALA A 369 -9.10 12.55 -9.80
C ALA A 369 -8.81 11.84 -11.14
N SER A 370 -8.11 10.71 -11.12
CA SER A 370 -7.69 9.98 -12.33
C SER A 370 -7.43 8.50 -12.06
N PHE A 371 -7.53 7.67 -13.10
CA PHE A 371 -7.17 6.24 -13.06
C PHE A 371 -5.69 6.01 -12.72
N TRP A 372 -4.82 6.84 -13.29
CA TRP A 372 -3.37 6.82 -13.08
C TRP A 372 -2.92 8.21 -12.59
N PRO A 373 -3.01 8.49 -11.27
CA PRO A 373 -2.36 9.66 -10.68
C PRO A 373 -0.88 9.75 -11.07
N ALA A 374 -0.32 10.97 -11.01
CA ALA A 374 1.11 11.15 -11.23
C ALA A 374 1.91 10.39 -10.16
N ALA A 375 3.10 9.91 -10.50
CA ALA A 375 3.91 9.08 -9.60
C ALA A 375 4.22 9.80 -8.27
N GLU A 376 4.46 11.11 -8.34
CA GLU A 376 4.66 12.00 -7.18
C GLU A 376 3.46 12.11 -6.23
N LEU A 377 2.25 11.78 -6.68
CA LEU A 377 1.01 11.85 -5.88
C LEU A 377 0.65 10.51 -5.22
N ILE A 378 1.40 9.44 -5.50
CA ILE A 378 1.15 8.12 -4.89
C ILE A 378 1.25 8.19 -3.36
N PRO A 379 2.32 8.78 -2.77
CA PRO A 379 2.43 8.88 -1.31
C PRO A 379 1.27 9.69 -0.69
N ASP A 380 0.89 10.81 -1.31
CA ASP A 380 -0.19 11.67 -0.82
C ASP A 380 -1.53 10.94 -0.70
N GLU A 381 -1.89 10.15 -1.72
CA GLU A 381 -3.14 9.38 -1.69
C GLU A 381 -3.07 8.19 -0.72
N CYS A 382 -1.90 7.56 -0.56
CA CYS A 382 -1.68 6.55 0.48
C CYS A 382 -1.88 7.12 1.90
N VAL A 383 -1.21 8.23 2.22
CA VAL A 383 -1.31 8.92 3.51
C VAL A 383 -2.74 9.40 3.78
N ARG A 384 -3.43 9.92 2.75
CA ARG A 384 -4.84 10.36 2.87
C ARG A 384 -5.76 9.25 3.37
N HIS A 385 -5.51 8.00 2.97
CA HIS A 385 -6.40 6.87 3.25
C HIS A 385 -6.01 6.04 4.49
N ALA A 386 -4.78 6.16 5.01
CA ALA A 386 -4.40 5.51 6.27
C ALA A 386 -5.34 5.77 7.45
N PRO A 387 -5.72 7.02 7.79
CA PRO A 387 -6.60 7.28 8.93
C PRO A 387 -8.02 6.72 8.72
N VAL A 388 -8.46 6.58 7.47
CA VAL A 388 -9.72 5.90 7.13
C VAL A 388 -9.66 4.42 7.46
N ASN A 389 -8.57 3.76 7.11
CA ASN A 389 -8.44 2.32 7.32
C ASN A 389 -8.35 1.97 8.80
N LEU A 390 -7.62 2.75 9.59
CA LEU A 390 -7.57 2.60 11.04
C LEU A 390 -8.94 2.86 11.69
N TYR A 391 -9.66 3.88 11.20
CA TYR A 391 -11.03 4.16 11.64
C TYR A 391 -11.97 2.98 11.39
N LEU A 392 -11.88 2.35 10.20
CA LEU A 392 -12.71 1.19 9.85
C LEU A 392 -12.35 -0.06 10.67
N MET A 393 -11.06 -0.28 10.97
CA MET A 393 -10.63 -1.33 11.91
C MET A 393 -11.24 -1.13 13.30
N ASP A 394 -11.14 0.08 13.86
CA ASP A 394 -11.77 0.38 15.15
C ASP A 394 -13.29 0.15 15.09
N HIS A 395 -13.93 0.55 13.99
CA HIS A 395 -15.38 0.40 13.82
C HIS A 395 -15.84 -1.05 13.68
N ALA A 396 -14.99 -1.94 13.15
CA ALA A 396 -15.28 -3.36 13.05
C ALA A 396 -15.59 -3.98 14.42
N ARG A 397 -14.87 -3.58 15.48
CA ARG A 397 -15.08 -4.03 16.87
C ARG A 397 -16.52 -3.85 17.34
N TYR A 398 -17.12 -2.70 17.04
CA TYR A 398 -18.49 -2.38 17.49
C TYR A 398 -19.55 -3.11 16.66
N LEU A 399 -19.27 -3.33 15.39
CA LEU A 399 -20.22 -3.92 14.45
C LEU A 399 -20.28 -5.45 14.58
N ALA A 400 -19.16 -6.09 14.91
CA ALA A 400 -19.11 -7.53 15.21
C ALA A 400 -19.91 -7.88 16.46
N ASP A 401 -19.84 -7.06 17.51
CA ASP A 401 -20.38 -7.41 18.82
C ASP A 401 -21.91 -7.23 18.92
N ARG A 402 -22.50 -6.10 18.47
CA ARG A 402 -23.94 -5.81 18.68
C ARG A 402 -24.54 -4.77 17.70
N PRO A 403 -25.15 -5.19 16.57
CA PRO A 403 -25.76 -4.25 15.64
C PRO A 403 -26.93 -3.45 16.25
N SER A 404 -27.66 -3.95 17.26
CA SER A 404 -28.95 -3.37 17.68
C SER A 404 -28.91 -2.29 18.78
N ARG A 405 -27.75 -1.81 19.24
CA ARG A 405 -27.67 -0.90 20.42
C ARG A 405 -26.96 0.45 20.22
N MET A 406 -26.34 0.70 19.06
CA MET A 406 -25.79 2.03 18.77
C MET A 406 -26.90 3.07 18.55
N VAL A 407 -26.97 4.08 19.42
CA VAL A 407 -27.63 5.35 19.12
C VAL A 407 -26.53 6.35 18.83
N THR A 408 -26.01 6.30 17.60
CA THR A 408 -25.05 7.30 17.14
C THR A 408 -25.78 8.62 17.05
N THR A 409 -25.48 9.50 17.99
CA THR A 409 -26.07 10.84 18.04
C THR A 409 -25.03 11.79 17.50
N SER A 410 -25.18 12.25 16.26
CA SER A 410 -24.27 13.24 15.71
C SER A 410 -24.47 14.56 16.45
N PHE A 411 -23.38 15.03 17.04
CA PHE A 411 -23.32 16.24 17.83
C PHE A 411 -22.51 17.26 17.04
N THR A 412 -23.18 18.18 16.35
CA THR A 412 -22.51 19.29 15.66
C THR A 412 -22.29 20.42 16.68
N GLY A 413 -21.04 20.58 17.10
CA GLY A 413 -20.58 21.73 17.88
C GLY A 413 -19.38 22.34 17.17
N VAL A 414 -19.49 23.61 16.78
CA VAL A 414 -18.34 24.37 16.29
C VAL A 414 -17.56 24.83 17.51
N PHE A 415 -16.31 24.40 17.67
CA PHE A 415 -15.38 25.14 18.52
C PHE A 415 -15.29 26.54 17.92
N GLU A 416 -15.67 27.59 18.67
CA GLU A 416 -15.52 28.96 18.17
C GLU A 416 -14.07 29.12 17.68
N THR A 417 -13.96 29.42 16.39
CA THR A 417 -12.71 29.61 15.68
C THR A 417 -11.88 30.66 16.41
N VAL A 418 -10.76 30.24 16.98
CA VAL A 418 -9.62 31.14 17.20
C VAL A 418 -8.65 30.83 16.08
N SER A 419 -8.51 31.80 15.19
CA SER A 419 -7.83 31.70 13.90
C SER A 419 -6.31 31.65 13.97
N GLU A 420 -5.70 31.43 15.14
CA GLU A 420 -4.24 31.49 15.29
C GLU A 420 -3.78 30.48 16.35
N CYS A 421 -2.84 29.62 15.96
CA CYS A 421 -2.09 28.72 16.83
C CYS A 421 -1.41 29.54 17.94
N THR A 422 -1.96 29.51 19.15
CA THR A 422 -1.35 30.11 20.35
C THR A 422 -1.64 29.24 21.59
N PRO A 423 -0.74 29.24 22.61
CA PRO A 423 -0.53 28.08 23.49
C PRO A 423 -1.32 28.07 24.81
N ASP A 424 -2.37 28.87 24.96
CA ASP A 424 -3.20 28.84 26.17
C ASP A 424 -4.67 28.72 25.74
N TYR A 425 -5.47 27.82 26.34
CA TYR A 425 -6.86 28.07 26.78
C TYR A 425 -7.63 26.77 27.15
N ASP A 426 -8.24 26.80 28.33
CA ASP A 426 -9.35 25.97 28.80
C ASP A 426 -10.56 26.11 27.86
N ARG A 427 -11.06 25.00 27.29
CA ARG A 427 -12.16 25.02 26.31
C ARG A 427 -13.36 24.21 26.80
N SER A 428 -14.54 24.83 26.69
CA SER A 428 -15.83 24.16 26.83
C SER A 428 -16.59 24.18 25.51
N ALA A 429 -16.99 23.01 25.00
CA ALA A 429 -17.82 22.87 23.81
C ALA A 429 -19.24 22.45 24.20
N VAL A 430 -20.23 23.03 23.52
CA VAL A 430 -21.65 22.73 23.71
C VAL A 430 -22.16 22.03 22.47
N PHE A 431 -22.57 20.77 22.63
CA PHE A 431 -23.11 19.99 21.53
C PHE A 431 -24.64 19.88 21.61
N THR A 432 -25.34 19.99 20.48
CA THR A 432 -26.79 19.81 20.38
C THR A 432 -27.14 18.75 19.33
N ASN A 433 -27.99 17.79 19.70
CA ASN A 433 -28.49 16.75 18.81
C ASN A 433 -29.58 17.30 17.85
N ALA A 434 -29.45 17.04 16.56
CA ALA A 434 -30.48 17.28 15.56
C ALA A 434 -31.30 16.00 15.32
N GLY A 435 -32.38 15.78 16.08
CA GLY A 435 -33.30 14.68 15.78
C GLY A 435 -34.20 14.17 16.90
N THR A 436 -33.96 14.55 18.15
CA THR A 436 -34.84 14.18 19.28
C THR A 436 -35.82 15.29 19.62
N GLU A 437 -37.04 14.96 20.07
CA GLU A 437 -38.05 15.93 20.56
C GLU A 437 -37.55 16.81 21.73
N LYS A 438 -36.36 16.52 22.27
CA LYS A 438 -35.71 17.27 23.37
C LYS A 438 -34.20 17.39 23.11
N PRO A 439 -33.60 18.60 23.23
CA PRO A 439 -32.17 18.80 23.02
C PRO A 439 -31.37 18.27 24.22
N LEU A 440 -30.40 17.39 23.95
CA LEU A 440 -29.33 17.03 24.89
C LEU A 440 -28.19 18.06 24.76
N ARG A 441 -27.59 18.45 25.89
CA ARG A 441 -26.43 19.35 25.93
C ARG A 441 -25.25 18.65 26.60
N LEU A 442 -24.19 18.39 25.84
CA LEU A 442 -22.93 17.84 26.36
C LEU A 442 -21.95 19.01 26.59
N VAL A 443 -21.32 19.07 27.76
CA VAL A 443 -20.23 20.03 28.07
C VAL A 443 -18.98 19.23 28.42
N VAL A 444 -17.96 19.34 27.57
CA VAL A 444 -16.62 18.76 27.76
C VAL A 444 -15.69 19.87 28.22
N SER A 445 -14.96 19.70 29.33
CA SER A 445 -13.92 20.62 29.80
C SER A 445 -12.57 19.89 29.80
N MET A 446 -11.54 20.47 29.17
CA MET A 446 -10.18 19.92 29.13
C MET A 446 -9.23 20.78 29.96
N VAL A 447 -8.36 20.15 30.76
CA VAL A 447 -7.34 20.85 31.57
C VAL A 447 -5.96 20.32 31.17
N ASP A 448 -5.02 21.24 30.97
CA ASP A 448 -3.63 20.93 30.66
C ASP A 448 -2.91 20.46 31.95
N SER A 449 -2.40 19.24 31.95
CA SER A 449 -1.71 18.63 33.10
C SER A 449 -0.23 18.48 32.76
N MET A 450 0.57 19.47 33.19
CA MET A 450 2.02 19.61 32.91
C MET A 450 2.92 18.54 33.59
N ALA A 451 2.45 17.30 33.83
CA ALA A 451 3.19 16.34 34.66
C ALA A 451 3.22 14.89 34.16
N VAL A 452 2.70 14.59 32.97
CA VAL A 452 2.86 13.27 32.33
C VAL A 452 3.17 13.50 30.86
N PRO A 453 4.11 12.77 30.24
CA PRO A 453 4.24 12.82 28.79
C PRO A 453 2.91 12.33 28.17
N ASP A 454 2.44 13.05 27.15
CA ASP A 454 1.64 12.49 26.06
C ASP A 454 0.10 12.40 26.14
N TRP A 455 -0.66 13.26 26.84
CA TRP A 455 -2.13 13.29 26.65
C TRP A 455 -2.90 14.48 27.26
N TYR A 456 -3.98 14.91 26.60
CA TYR A 456 -5.04 15.72 27.20
C TYR A 456 -5.87 14.85 28.17
N THR A 457 -6.01 15.27 29.43
CA THR A 457 -6.93 14.61 30.38
C THR A 457 -8.29 15.32 30.38
N ILE A 458 -9.37 14.63 30.00
CA ILE A 458 -10.73 15.12 30.24
C ILE A 458 -11.09 14.81 31.69
N GLU A 459 -10.91 15.77 32.61
CA GLU A 459 -11.18 15.56 34.04
C GLU A 459 -12.67 15.34 34.36
N SER A 460 -13.58 15.88 33.55
CA SER A 460 -15.02 15.64 33.72
C SER A 460 -15.84 15.96 32.46
N CYS A 461 -16.93 15.23 32.26
CA CYS A 461 -17.97 15.54 31.28
C CYS A 461 -19.30 15.70 32.02
N SER A 462 -20.12 16.68 31.63
CA SER A 462 -21.46 16.84 32.21
C SER A 462 -22.53 16.78 31.12
N VAL A 463 -23.51 15.90 31.32
CA VAL A 463 -24.65 15.71 30.43
C VAL A 463 -25.85 16.44 31.02
N VAL A 464 -26.33 17.47 30.35
CA VAL A 464 -27.57 18.15 30.75
C VAL A 464 -28.73 17.51 29.98
N VAL A 465 -29.55 16.77 30.71
CA VAL A 465 -30.70 16.02 30.17
C VAL A 465 -31.98 16.87 30.18
N ASN A 466 -32.07 17.92 31.02
CA ASN A 466 -33.21 18.86 31.10
C ASN A 466 -32.76 20.31 31.44
N PRO A 467 -33.53 21.37 31.07
CA PRO A 467 -33.27 22.72 31.55
C PRO A 467 -33.49 22.82 33.07
N GLY A 468 -32.40 22.87 33.84
CA GLY A 468 -32.42 23.06 35.30
C GLY A 468 -32.06 21.82 36.13
N GLU A 469 -31.80 20.66 35.51
CA GLU A 469 -31.24 19.48 36.18
C GLU A 469 -29.96 19.06 35.47
N SER A 470 -28.81 19.28 36.13
CA SER A 470 -27.52 18.72 35.72
C SER A 470 -27.31 17.38 36.41
N VAL A 471 -27.15 16.30 35.65
CA VAL A 471 -26.63 15.04 36.18
C VAL A 471 -25.15 15.00 35.84
N THR A 472 -24.30 15.12 36.85
CA THR A 472 -22.86 14.87 36.69
C THR A 472 -22.69 13.36 36.67
N VAL A 473 -22.41 12.80 35.49
CA VAL A 473 -22.02 11.39 35.37
C VAL A 473 -20.49 11.35 35.44
N PRO A 474 -19.88 10.77 36.48
CA PRO A 474 -18.45 10.54 36.48
C PRO A 474 -18.13 9.54 35.36
N ILE A 475 -17.31 9.97 34.40
CA ILE A 475 -16.79 9.11 33.34
C ILE A 475 -15.33 8.81 33.73
N HIS A 476 -14.95 7.53 33.68
CA HIS A 476 -13.55 7.13 33.67
C HIS A 476 -13.18 6.90 32.23
N LEU A 477 -12.24 7.71 31.73
CA LEU A 477 -11.56 7.44 30.46
C LEU A 477 -10.26 6.72 30.82
N SER A 478 -10.05 5.56 30.21
CA SER A 478 -8.72 4.97 30.15
C SER A 478 -7.96 5.57 28.97
N PRO A 479 -6.61 5.58 28.98
CA PRO A 479 -5.79 6.04 27.87
C PRO A 479 -6.06 5.32 26.53
N THR A 480 -6.71 4.15 26.57
CA THR A 480 -7.11 3.36 25.39
C THR A 480 -8.47 3.78 24.80
N ASP A 481 -9.22 4.67 25.45
CA ASP A 481 -10.57 5.09 25.01
C ASP A 481 -10.57 6.29 24.05
N LEU A 482 -9.38 6.71 23.54
CA LEU A 482 -9.21 7.89 22.69
C LEU A 482 -8.17 7.60 21.59
N LEU A 483 -8.63 7.26 20.40
CA LEU A 483 -7.78 7.15 19.21
C LEU A 483 -7.68 8.52 18.54
N VAL A 484 -6.50 8.99 18.17
CA VAL A 484 -6.31 10.24 17.40
C VAL A 484 -5.70 9.87 16.07
N PHE A 485 -6.41 10.13 14.98
CA PHE A 485 -5.90 9.91 13.63
C PHE A 485 -5.38 11.23 13.05
N PRO A 486 -4.18 11.30 12.42
CA PRO A 486 -3.77 12.48 11.67
C PRO A 486 -4.71 12.69 10.48
N ALA A 487 -4.94 13.95 10.11
CA ALA A 487 -5.77 14.30 8.96
C ALA A 487 -4.94 14.97 7.86
N TYR A 488 -5.42 14.84 6.63
CA TYR A 488 -4.83 15.40 5.41
C TYR A 488 -4.59 16.92 5.49
N GLU A 489 -3.65 17.48 4.72
CA GLU A 489 -3.23 18.90 4.70
C GLU A 489 -4.36 19.95 4.51
N GLY A 490 -5.61 19.54 4.26
CA GLY A 490 -6.80 20.39 4.23
C GLY A 490 -7.73 20.28 5.45
N SER A 491 -7.64 19.21 6.24
CA SER A 491 -8.46 18.91 7.42
C SER A 491 -7.62 19.15 8.67
N ARG A 492 -7.85 20.29 9.35
CA ARG A 492 -7.04 20.80 10.47
C ARG A 492 -7.18 20.01 11.79
N TYR A 493 -7.56 18.75 11.73
CA TYR A 493 -8.12 18.06 12.88
C TYR A 493 -8.00 16.54 12.79
N GLY A 494 -7.41 15.92 13.80
CA GLY A 494 -7.54 14.50 14.04
C GLY A 494 -8.92 14.12 14.57
N VAL A 495 -9.33 12.89 14.29
CA VAL A 495 -10.63 12.34 14.72
C VAL A 495 -10.39 11.35 15.84
N GLY A 496 -11.15 11.48 16.93
CA GLY A 496 -11.22 10.44 17.96
C GLY A 496 -12.63 10.04 18.34
N SER A 497 -12.78 8.78 18.76
CA SER A 497 -14.02 8.22 19.31
C SER A 497 -13.97 8.33 20.84
N LEU A 498 -15.07 8.75 21.47
CA LEU A 498 -15.21 8.78 22.93
C LEU A 498 -16.38 7.88 23.32
N ARG A 499 -16.16 6.88 24.19
CA ARG A 499 -17.22 6.01 24.70
C ARG A 499 -17.95 6.66 25.89
N LEU A 500 -19.22 7.01 25.73
CA LEU A 500 -20.06 7.48 26.85
C LEU A 500 -21.09 6.41 27.22
N VAL A 501 -21.04 5.91 28.46
CA VAL A 501 -22.04 4.99 29.02
C VAL A 501 -22.98 5.77 29.95
N ALA A 502 -24.23 5.97 29.56
CA ALA A 502 -25.26 6.55 30.43
C ALA A 502 -26.19 5.46 30.99
N SER A 503 -26.32 5.37 32.32
CA SER A 503 -27.31 4.53 32.99
C SER A 503 -28.50 5.38 33.44
N THR A 504 -29.72 4.93 33.13
CA THR A 504 -30.93 5.53 33.70
C THR A 504 -31.54 4.57 34.73
N THR A 505 -31.49 4.99 36.00
CA THR A 505 -32.22 4.51 37.20
C THR A 505 -31.51 3.57 38.20
N ASP A 506 -31.62 3.96 39.49
CA ASP A 506 -31.18 3.24 40.70
C ASP A 506 -32.12 2.07 41.12
N ALA A 507 -32.74 1.35 40.18
CA ALA A 507 -33.64 0.24 40.53
C ALA A 507 -33.65 -0.89 39.49
N GLU A 508 -32.74 -1.86 39.67
CA GLU A 508 -32.65 -3.18 39.02
C GLU A 508 -32.43 -3.19 37.48
N PRO A 509 -31.69 -4.18 36.93
CA PRO A 509 -30.81 -3.98 35.77
C PRO A 509 -31.56 -4.15 34.45
N VAL A 510 -32.21 -3.08 33.98
CA VAL A 510 -32.42 -2.91 32.54
C VAL A 510 -31.27 -2.05 32.04
N ILE A 511 -30.17 -2.72 31.68
CA ILE A 511 -29.00 -2.09 31.07
C ILE A 511 -29.40 -1.65 29.65
N ASP A 512 -30.03 -0.48 29.55
CA ASP A 512 -30.14 0.27 28.30
C ASP A 512 -28.91 1.19 28.22
N THR A 513 -27.75 0.57 28.04
CA THR A 513 -26.49 1.28 27.75
C THR A 513 -26.63 1.92 26.37
N MET A 514 -26.88 3.22 26.33
CA MET A 514 -26.64 4.03 25.13
C MET A 514 -25.17 4.37 25.09
N GLU A 515 -24.46 3.85 24.08
CA GLU A 515 -23.10 4.26 23.74
C GLU A 515 -23.18 5.42 22.75
N TYR A 516 -22.60 6.56 23.14
CA TYR A 516 -22.42 7.71 22.25
C TYR A 516 -20.99 7.69 21.75
N GLN A 517 -20.78 8.01 20.47
CA GLN A 517 -19.48 8.37 19.92
C GLN A 517 -19.42 9.89 19.77
N VAL A 518 -18.42 10.53 20.38
CA VAL A 518 -18.13 11.96 20.18
C VAL A 518 -16.92 12.06 19.26
N LEU A 519 -17.09 12.60 18.05
CA LEU A 519 -15.95 12.99 17.20
C LEU A 519 -15.26 14.19 17.85
N LEU A 520 -14.05 13.98 18.36
CA LEU A 520 -13.17 15.06 18.80
C LEU A 520 -12.26 15.44 17.63
N TYR A 521 -12.38 16.70 17.20
CA TYR A 521 -11.49 17.35 16.25
C TYR A 521 -10.28 17.88 17.04
N MET A 522 -9.18 17.12 17.10
CA MET A 522 -7.97 17.51 17.84
C MET A 522 -6.93 18.10 16.90
N PRO A 523 -6.24 19.21 17.22
CA PRO A 523 -5.02 19.54 16.50
C PRO A 523 -4.01 18.39 16.68
N VAL A 524 -3.39 17.96 15.57
CA VAL A 524 -2.31 16.98 15.54
C VAL A 524 -1.19 17.39 16.52
N SER A 525 -0.68 16.42 17.27
CA SER A 525 0.36 16.63 18.29
C SER A 525 1.74 16.72 17.66
N ASP A 526 2.53 17.63 18.21
CA ASP A 526 3.99 17.74 18.11
C ASP A 526 4.60 16.64 18.99
N ALA A 527 5.16 15.60 18.36
CA ALA A 527 5.55 14.37 19.03
C ALA A 527 6.90 14.47 19.73
N ASP A 528 7.78 15.39 19.33
CA ASP A 528 9.12 15.56 19.89
C ASP A 528 9.34 16.92 20.58
N GLY A 529 8.35 17.81 20.54
CA GLY A 529 8.30 19.08 21.26
C GLY A 529 9.02 20.23 20.56
N ASP A 530 9.23 20.15 19.25
CA ASP A 530 9.98 21.14 18.48
C ASP A 530 9.11 22.31 17.95
N GLY A 531 7.80 22.20 18.08
CA GLY A 531 6.81 23.18 17.66
C GLY A 531 6.22 22.93 16.27
N LEU A 532 6.52 21.80 15.64
CA LEU A 532 5.95 21.34 14.37
C LEU A 532 5.00 20.18 14.60
N ASP A 533 3.93 20.12 13.80
CA ASP A 533 2.96 19.04 13.90
C ASP A 533 3.40 17.84 13.06
N ILE A 534 3.02 16.61 13.45
CA ILE A 534 3.43 15.37 12.77
C ILE A 534 3.16 15.36 11.25
N CYS A 535 2.20 16.16 10.76
CA CYS A 535 1.89 16.24 9.32
C CYS A 535 2.79 17.20 8.54
N ARG A 536 3.61 18.00 9.24
CA ARG A 536 4.56 18.97 8.69
C ARG A 536 5.97 18.75 9.18
N ASP A 537 6.18 17.65 9.88
CA ASP A 537 7.42 17.29 10.52
C ASP A 537 8.04 16.13 9.74
N ASN A 538 9.13 16.43 9.05
CA ASN A 538 9.92 15.45 8.31
C ASN A 538 10.83 14.61 9.24
N CYS A 539 10.85 14.88 10.55
CA CYS A 539 11.40 14.01 11.57
C CYS A 539 10.48 13.85 12.80
N PRO A 540 9.35 13.12 12.66
CA PRO A 540 8.29 13.02 13.68
C PRO A 540 8.67 12.64 15.12
N LEU A 541 9.89 12.16 15.34
CA LEU A 541 10.39 11.68 16.63
C LEU A 541 11.68 12.38 17.08
N ILE A 542 12.24 13.27 16.26
CA ILE A 542 13.53 13.93 16.50
C ILE A 542 13.44 15.41 16.11
N SER A 543 13.41 16.24 17.15
CA SER A 543 13.24 17.69 17.05
C SER A 543 14.14 18.33 15.99
N ASN A 544 13.53 18.93 14.97
CA ASN A 544 14.18 19.68 13.88
C ASN A 544 13.29 20.83 13.37
N VAL A 545 13.20 21.87 14.19
CA VAL A 545 12.42 23.10 13.92
C VAL A 545 12.68 23.74 12.54
N ASP A 546 13.86 23.52 11.95
CA ASP A 546 14.24 24.07 10.66
C ASP A 546 13.83 23.23 9.44
N GLN A 547 13.39 21.97 9.65
CA GLN A 547 12.89 21.06 8.62
C GLN A 547 13.86 20.95 7.43
N ALA A 548 15.15 20.89 7.74
CA ALA A 548 16.15 20.66 6.73
C ALA A 548 15.96 19.26 6.13
N ASP A 549 16.02 19.20 4.80
CA ASP A 549 15.90 18.01 3.97
C ASP A 549 16.78 18.28 2.74
N ALA A 550 18.02 17.78 2.80
CA ALA A 550 19.08 18.16 1.89
C ALA A 550 18.96 17.49 0.51
N ASP A 551 18.33 16.32 0.42
CA ASP A 551 18.15 15.56 -0.81
C ASP A 551 16.70 15.50 -1.34
N ALA A 552 15.76 16.11 -0.60
CA ALA A 552 14.36 16.30 -0.94
C ALA A 552 13.56 15.00 -1.05
N ASP A 553 13.86 14.03 -0.19
CA ASP A 553 13.21 12.73 -0.16
C ASP A 553 12.01 12.65 0.82
N GLY A 554 11.83 13.70 1.64
CA GLY A 554 10.75 13.82 2.61
C GLY A 554 11.11 13.42 4.05
N VAL A 555 12.35 12.97 4.29
CA VAL A 555 12.92 12.70 5.62
C VAL A 555 13.85 13.85 6.00
N GLY A 556 13.83 14.29 7.26
CA GLY A 556 14.67 15.41 7.69
C GLY A 556 16.12 15.01 7.99
N ASP A 557 17.06 15.93 7.73
CA ASP A 557 18.51 15.72 7.88
C ASP A 557 18.94 15.10 9.23
N VAL A 558 18.16 15.32 10.30
CA VAL A 558 18.49 14.82 11.65
C VAL A 558 18.07 13.38 11.90
N CYS A 559 17.11 12.87 11.14
CA CYS A 559 16.59 11.51 11.22
C CYS A 559 16.88 10.70 9.95
N ASP A 560 17.58 11.29 8.99
CA ASP A 560 17.97 10.69 7.72
C ASP A 560 19.32 9.94 7.84
N ASN A 561 19.30 8.63 7.58
CA ASN A 561 20.48 7.76 7.54
C ASN A 561 21.27 7.86 6.21
N CYS A 562 20.77 8.62 5.23
CA CYS A 562 21.46 8.99 4.00
C CYS A 562 21.21 10.45 3.59
N VAL A 563 21.52 11.42 4.45
CA VAL A 563 21.39 12.90 4.30
C VAL A 563 21.66 13.52 2.91
N ALA A 564 22.42 12.86 2.03
CA ALA A 564 22.75 13.38 0.70
C ALA A 564 22.24 12.51 -0.47
N THR A 565 21.53 11.41 -0.18
CA THR A 565 21.10 10.39 -1.15
C THR A 565 19.70 9.91 -0.82
N ALA A 566 18.73 10.43 -1.59
CA ALA A 566 17.31 10.19 -1.34
C ALA A 566 16.97 8.71 -1.13
N ASN A 567 16.47 8.40 0.06
CA ASN A 567 16.03 7.09 0.49
C ASN A 567 14.84 7.23 1.48
N PRO A 568 13.63 7.57 0.98
CA PRO A 568 12.48 7.88 1.84
C PRO A 568 12.07 6.78 2.84
N TYR A 569 12.58 5.56 2.66
CA TYR A 569 12.28 4.38 3.45
C TYR A 569 13.36 4.03 4.49
N GLN A 570 14.50 4.74 4.51
CA GLN A 570 15.49 4.68 5.59
C GLN A 570 15.97 3.26 5.94
N GLU A 571 16.14 2.41 4.92
CA GLU A 571 16.63 1.03 5.08
C GLU A 571 18.08 1.03 5.58
N ASP A 572 18.38 0.21 6.60
CA ASP A 572 19.72 0.02 7.21
C ASP A 572 19.84 -1.48 7.58
N GLY A 573 20.38 -2.26 6.63
CA GLY A 573 20.37 -3.71 6.66
C GLY A 573 21.26 -4.32 7.74
N ASP A 574 22.35 -3.64 8.11
CA ASP A 574 23.33 -4.12 9.07
C ASP A 574 23.37 -3.35 10.40
N ASN A 575 22.53 -2.31 10.51
CA ASN A 575 22.29 -1.49 11.70
C ASN A 575 23.53 -0.71 12.17
N ASP A 576 24.30 -0.19 11.24
CA ASP A 576 25.51 0.56 11.52
C ASP A 576 25.30 2.09 11.57
N GLY A 577 24.12 2.55 11.14
CA GLY A 577 23.70 3.94 11.12
C GLY A 577 23.83 4.64 9.76
N TRP A 578 24.32 3.95 8.72
CA TRP A 578 24.27 4.38 7.33
C TRP A 578 23.17 3.62 6.60
N GLY A 579 22.39 4.32 5.77
CA GLY A 579 21.36 3.64 4.99
C GLY A 579 21.95 2.86 3.81
N ASP A 580 21.28 1.76 3.43
CA ASP A 580 21.73 0.84 2.36
C ASP A 580 22.08 1.54 1.03
N TRP A 581 21.48 2.71 0.78
CA TRP A 581 21.68 3.52 -0.42
C TRP A 581 22.98 4.32 -0.44
N CYS A 582 23.53 4.65 0.72
CA CYS A 582 24.74 5.45 0.89
C CYS A 582 25.87 4.72 1.63
N ASP A 583 25.61 3.50 2.11
CA ASP A 583 26.57 2.63 2.74
C ASP A 583 27.52 1.97 1.71
N ASN A 584 28.84 2.12 1.89
CA ASN A 584 29.85 1.43 1.09
C ASN A 584 30.07 -0.04 1.49
N CYS A 585 29.26 -0.56 2.42
CA CYS A 585 29.27 -1.94 2.88
C CYS A 585 27.90 -2.46 3.41
N PRO A 586 26.81 -2.47 2.61
CA PRO A 586 25.41 -2.64 3.07
C PRO A 586 25.02 -3.92 3.84
N THR A 587 25.98 -4.82 4.07
CA THR A 587 25.76 -6.11 4.73
C THR A 587 26.73 -6.34 5.90
N VAL A 588 27.69 -5.45 6.14
CA VAL A 588 28.73 -5.60 7.16
C VAL A 588 29.00 -4.24 7.83
N ALA A 589 28.43 -4.10 9.04
CA ALA A 589 28.46 -2.87 9.79
C ALA A 589 29.85 -2.23 9.89
N ASN A 590 29.96 -1.01 9.35
CA ASN A 590 31.17 -0.21 9.28
C ASN A 590 30.82 1.29 9.47
N PRO A 591 30.45 1.72 10.70
CA PRO A 591 29.96 3.09 10.94
C PRO A 591 30.95 4.21 10.56
N ASP A 592 32.24 3.88 10.40
CA ASP A 592 33.29 4.82 9.99
C ASP A 592 33.47 4.95 8.47
N GLN A 593 32.78 4.12 7.68
CA GLN A 593 32.77 4.10 6.21
C GLN A 593 34.19 4.12 5.62
N ALA A 594 35.14 3.49 6.31
CA ALA A 594 36.54 3.50 5.91
C ALA A 594 36.73 2.76 4.57
N ASP A 595 37.28 3.44 3.59
CA ASP A 595 37.66 2.91 2.28
C ASP A 595 39.11 3.36 2.02
N GLY A 596 40.06 2.45 2.29
CA GLY A 596 41.48 2.72 2.34
C GLY A 596 42.10 3.01 0.98
N ASP A 597 41.54 2.46 -0.10
CA ASP A 597 42.07 2.58 -1.46
C ASP A 597 41.17 3.38 -2.43
N ALA A 598 40.01 3.82 -1.93
CA ALA A 598 39.03 4.68 -2.58
C ALA A 598 38.36 4.03 -3.80
N ASP A 599 38.05 2.73 -3.72
CA ASP A 599 37.39 1.99 -4.79
C ASP A 599 35.86 1.90 -4.66
N GLY A 600 35.31 2.33 -3.53
CA GLY A 600 33.88 2.34 -3.26
C GLY A 600 33.37 1.12 -2.48
N ALA A 601 34.22 0.15 -2.16
CA ALA A 601 33.96 -0.87 -1.14
C ALA A 601 34.65 -0.47 0.17
N ALA A 602 33.98 -0.67 1.31
CA ALA A 602 34.63 -0.40 2.59
C ALA A 602 35.69 -1.44 2.92
N ASP A 603 36.74 -1.06 3.66
CA ASP A 603 37.76 -1.95 4.23
C ASP A 603 37.15 -3.19 4.95
N ALA A 604 35.91 -3.08 5.44
CA ALA A 604 35.18 -4.14 6.13
C ALA A 604 34.66 -5.25 5.22
N CYS A 605 34.31 -4.96 3.97
CA CYS A 605 33.82 -5.92 2.96
C CYS A 605 34.66 -5.95 1.68
N ASP A 606 35.72 -5.15 1.60
CA ASP A 606 36.66 -5.16 0.51
C ASP A 606 37.54 -6.42 0.57
N ASN A 607 37.51 -7.22 -0.49
CA ASN A 607 38.35 -8.41 -0.62
C ASN A 607 39.81 -8.09 -0.98
N CYS A 608 40.13 -6.82 -1.21
CA CYS A 608 41.46 -6.28 -1.38
C CYS A 608 41.65 -4.86 -0.76
N PRO A 609 41.61 -4.69 0.58
CA PRO A 609 41.57 -3.39 1.30
C PRO A 609 42.69 -2.36 1.07
N ALA A 610 43.64 -2.65 0.19
CA ALA A 610 44.76 -1.78 -0.14
C ALA A 610 45.02 -1.71 -1.66
N VAL A 611 44.15 -2.28 -2.49
CA VAL A 611 44.33 -2.42 -3.93
C VAL A 611 43.01 -2.19 -4.68
N TYR A 612 42.80 -0.94 -5.11
CA TYR A 612 41.63 -0.50 -5.88
C TYR A 612 41.09 -1.56 -6.86
N ASN A 613 39.91 -2.11 -6.57
CA ASN A 613 39.22 -3.16 -7.32
C ASN A 613 37.69 -3.05 -7.18
N PRO A 614 37.06 -2.02 -7.76
CA PRO A 614 35.64 -1.71 -7.56
C PRO A 614 34.65 -2.80 -8.02
N ASP A 615 35.12 -3.80 -8.78
CA ASP A 615 34.30 -4.94 -9.20
C ASP A 615 34.34 -6.10 -8.18
N GLN A 616 35.19 -6.00 -7.15
CA GLN A 616 35.32 -6.94 -6.04
C GLN A 616 35.38 -8.39 -6.52
N LEU A 617 36.01 -8.62 -7.68
CA LEU A 617 36.04 -9.93 -8.33
C LEU A 617 36.88 -10.90 -7.51
N ASP A 618 36.25 -12.00 -7.10
CA ASP A 618 36.87 -13.16 -6.46
C ASP A 618 36.48 -14.40 -7.27
N SER A 619 37.37 -14.81 -8.18
CA SER A 619 37.09 -15.88 -9.15
C SER A 619 37.05 -17.27 -8.53
N ASP A 620 37.67 -17.48 -7.37
CA ASP A 620 37.77 -18.78 -6.72
C ASP A 620 36.99 -18.89 -5.40
N GLY A 621 36.46 -17.78 -4.90
CA GLY A 621 35.50 -17.67 -3.80
C GLY A 621 36.15 -17.83 -2.42
N ASP A 622 37.43 -17.50 -2.30
CA ASP A 622 38.20 -17.71 -1.06
C ASP A 622 38.25 -16.49 -0.13
N GLY A 623 37.70 -15.36 -0.57
CA GLY A 623 37.62 -14.09 0.16
C GLY A 623 38.81 -13.15 -0.05
N GLU A 624 39.82 -13.51 -0.84
CA GLU A 624 40.89 -12.63 -1.32
C GLU A 624 40.63 -12.28 -2.79
N GLY A 625 40.55 -10.99 -3.14
CA GLY A 625 40.19 -10.60 -4.50
C GLY A 625 41.29 -10.87 -5.54
N ASP A 626 40.88 -11.09 -6.79
CA ASP A 626 41.77 -11.34 -7.94
C ASP A 626 42.84 -10.23 -8.11
N ALA A 627 42.56 -9.01 -7.63
CA ALA A 627 43.42 -7.84 -7.76
C ALA A 627 44.63 -7.83 -6.81
N CYS A 628 44.49 -8.42 -5.63
CA CYS A 628 45.51 -8.51 -4.60
C CYS A 628 46.05 -9.93 -4.41
N GLU A 629 45.45 -10.93 -5.06
CA GLU A 629 45.98 -12.28 -5.09
C GLU A 629 47.36 -12.35 -5.76
N PHE A 630 48.23 -13.24 -5.25
CA PHE A 630 49.54 -13.49 -5.84
C PHE A 630 49.43 -14.32 -7.14
N ILE A 631 50.35 -14.10 -8.09
CA ILE A 631 50.40 -14.91 -9.31
C ILE A 631 51.32 -16.11 -9.10
N ALA A 632 50.79 -17.33 -9.24
CA ALA A 632 51.58 -18.55 -9.13
C ALA A 632 52.75 -18.55 -10.14
N GLY A 633 53.97 -18.73 -9.64
CA GLY A 633 55.19 -18.70 -10.45
C GLY A 633 55.78 -17.31 -10.71
N ASP A 634 55.12 -16.22 -10.30
CA ASP A 634 55.71 -14.86 -10.26
C ASP A 634 56.53 -14.69 -8.97
N ALA A 635 57.67 -15.38 -8.92
CA ALA A 635 58.53 -15.37 -7.74
C ALA A 635 59.13 -13.99 -7.45
N ASN A 636 59.22 -13.11 -8.46
CA ASN A 636 59.86 -11.81 -8.34
C ASN A 636 58.89 -10.65 -8.09
N GLY A 637 57.58 -10.86 -8.29
CA GLY A 637 56.50 -9.91 -8.02
C GLY A 637 56.32 -8.84 -9.09
N ASP A 638 56.73 -9.10 -10.34
CA ASP A 638 56.58 -8.16 -11.47
C ASP A 638 55.28 -8.36 -12.27
N ARG A 639 54.39 -9.23 -11.76
CA ARG A 639 53.12 -9.66 -12.36
C ARG A 639 53.28 -10.39 -13.70
N GLN A 640 54.45 -10.96 -13.98
CA GLN A 640 54.69 -11.72 -15.21
C GLN A 640 55.46 -13.00 -14.95
N VAL A 641 54.84 -14.16 -15.15
CA VAL A 641 55.55 -15.45 -15.08
C VAL A 641 56.51 -15.60 -16.27
N ASN A 642 57.80 -15.36 -16.03
CA ASN A 642 58.83 -15.35 -17.05
C ASN A 642 60.18 -15.91 -16.54
N VAL A 643 61.26 -15.72 -17.32
CA VAL A 643 62.59 -16.25 -16.95
C VAL A 643 63.19 -15.51 -15.75
N GLY A 644 62.77 -14.26 -15.52
CA GLY A 644 63.12 -13.46 -14.36
C GLY A 644 62.80 -14.18 -13.05
N ASP A 645 61.65 -14.86 -12.97
CA ASP A 645 61.21 -15.61 -11.79
C ASP A 645 62.09 -16.81 -11.51
N ALA A 646 62.44 -17.57 -12.55
CA ALA A 646 63.39 -18.69 -12.42
C ALA A 646 64.76 -18.20 -11.93
N VAL A 647 65.22 -17.04 -12.42
CA VAL A 647 66.47 -16.41 -11.96
C VAL A 647 66.35 -15.93 -10.50
N TYR A 648 65.19 -15.41 -10.11
CA TYR A 648 64.90 -14.99 -8.75
C TYR A 648 64.96 -16.19 -7.78
N ILE A 649 64.28 -17.30 -8.09
CA ILE A 649 64.30 -18.54 -7.30
C ILE A 649 65.73 -19.08 -7.17
N ILE A 650 66.51 -19.13 -8.26
CA ILE A 650 67.92 -19.57 -8.22
C ILE A 650 68.76 -18.65 -7.30
N THR A 651 68.48 -17.35 -7.31
CA THR A 651 69.17 -16.37 -6.47
C THR A 651 68.80 -16.54 -4.99
N TYR A 652 67.53 -16.78 -4.68
CA TYR A 652 67.05 -17.14 -3.35
C TYR A 652 67.73 -18.44 -2.85
N VAL A 653 67.61 -19.53 -3.59
CA VAL A 653 68.07 -20.87 -3.19
C VAL A 653 69.59 -20.96 -3.05
N PHE A 654 70.37 -20.34 -3.94
CA PHE A 654 71.83 -20.54 -3.99
C PHE A 654 72.67 -19.32 -3.62
N LYS A 655 72.13 -18.10 -3.73
CA LYS A 655 72.89 -16.86 -3.51
C LYS A 655 72.42 -16.07 -2.29
N GLY A 656 71.46 -16.59 -1.52
CA GLY A 656 70.93 -15.94 -0.32
C GLY A 656 70.16 -14.66 -0.63
N GLY A 657 69.48 -14.61 -1.78
CA GLY A 657 68.52 -13.55 -2.08
C GLY A 657 67.30 -13.58 -1.15
N PRO A 658 66.44 -12.54 -1.18
CA PRO A 658 65.17 -12.55 -0.47
C PRO A 658 64.29 -13.72 -0.93
N ALA A 659 63.46 -14.24 -0.03
CA ALA A 659 62.45 -15.24 -0.36
C ALA A 659 61.31 -14.59 -1.17
N PRO A 660 60.65 -15.33 -2.08
CA PRO A 660 59.38 -14.91 -2.66
C PRO A 660 58.35 -14.58 -1.56
N ASN A 661 57.53 -13.56 -1.79
CA ASN A 661 56.51 -13.12 -0.85
C ASN A 661 55.17 -12.92 -1.59
N PRO A 662 54.15 -13.76 -1.35
CA PRO A 662 54.16 -14.92 -0.47
C PRO A 662 55.08 -16.04 -1.00
N GLN A 663 55.46 -16.98 -0.14
CA GLN A 663 56.34 -18.09 -0.53
C GLN A 663 55.72 -18.97 -1.63
N ALA A 664 54.38 -19.06 -1.65
CA ALA A 664 53.61 -19.77 -2.67
C ALA A 664 53.82 -19.21 -4.09
N ALA A 665 54.09 -17.90 -4.25
CA ALA A 665 54.40 -17.31 -5.55
C ALA A 665 55.65 -17.91 -6.19
N GLY A 666 56.57 -18.47 -5.37
CA GLY A 666 57.77 -19.17 -5.83
C GLY A 666 57.65 -20.70 -5.91
N ASP A 667 56.56 -21.30 -5.44
CA ASP A 667 56.34 -22.77 -5.42
C ASP A 667 55.55 -23.20 -6.67
N ALA A 668 56.17 -23.01 -7.83
CA ALA A 668 55.51 -23.18 -9.12
C ALA A 668 54.99 -24.62 -9.38
N ASN A 669 55.51 -25.62 -8.67
CA ASN A 669 55.09 -27.02 -8.81
C ASN A 669 54.17 -27.52 -7.68
N CYS A 670 53.82 -26.67 -6.72
CA CYS A 670 53.01 -26.95 -5.52
C CYS A 670 53.51 -28.15 -4.69
N ASP A 671 54.82 -28.36 -4.61
CA ASP A 671 55.41 -29.42 -3.76
C ASP A 671 55.58 -28.98 -2.30
N GLY A 672 55.23 -27.73 -1.99
CA GLY A 672 55.32 -27.10 -0.68
C GLY A 672 56.71 -26.54 -0.38
N ASN A 673 57.66 -26.56 -1.33
CA ASN A 673 59.02 -26.09 -1.12
C ASN A 673 59.54 -25.30 -2.32
N VAL A 674 59.81 -24.01 -2.12
CA VAL A 674 60.54 -23.20 -3.13
C VAL A 674 61.98 -23.69 -3.27
N ASN A 675 62.27 -24.40 -4.35
CA ASN A 675 63.53 -25.04 -4.64
C ASN A 675 63.91 -24.98 -6.13
N VAL A 676 64.95 -25.73 -6.54
CA VAL A 676 65.41 -25.73 -7.94
C VAL A 676 64.38 -26.35 -8.89
N GLY A 677 63.53 -27.23 -8.37
CA GLY A 677 62.39 -27.82 -9.06
C GLY A 677 61.47 -26.75 -9.64
N ASP A 678 61.16 -25.70 -8.88
CA ASP A 678 60.28 -24.60 -9.30
C ASP A 678 60.89 -23.76 -10.42
N ALA A 679 62.19 -23.45 -10.31
CA ALA A 679 62.90 -22.75 -11.39
C ALA A 679 62.91 -23.57 -12.69
N VAL A 680 63.06 -24.90 -12.60
CA VAL A 680 62.96 -25.80 -13.75
C VAL A 680 61.53 -25.87 -14.30
N TYR A 681 60.53 -25.81 -13.42
CA TYR A 681 59.12 -25.81 -13.77
C TYR A 681 58.75 -24.56 -14.58
N ILE A 682 59.09 -23.37 -14.08
CA ILE A 682 58.86 -22.08 -14.77
C ILE A 682 59.54 -22.06 -16.14
N VAL A 683 60.80 -22.48 -16.25
CA VAL A 683 61.51 -22.57 -17.55
C VAL A 683 60.81 -23.53 -18.52
N THR A 684 60.22 -24.61 -18.00
CA THR A 684 59.49 -25.59 -18.81
C THR A 684 58.15 -25.03 -19.28
N PHE A 685 57.41 -24.34 -18.41
CA PHE A 685 56.19 -23.62 -18.77
C PHE A 685 56.47 -22.57 -19.86
N VAL A 686 57.39 -21.63 -19.60
CA VAL A 686 57.69 -20.49 -20.48
C VAL A 686 58.22 -20.92 -21.86
N PHE A 687 59.08 -21.94 -21.94
CA PHE A 687 59.77 -22.29 -23.21
C PHE A 687 59.33 -23.59 -23.87
N LYS A 688 58.72 -24.52 -23.13
CA LYS A 688 58.38 -25.85 -23.65
C LYS A 688 56.87 -26.11 -23.68
N GLY A 689 56.05 -25.14 -23.31
CA GLY A 689 54.59 -25.30 -23.23
C GLY A 689 54.21 -26.33 -22.17
N GLY A 690 54.94 -26.37 -21.05
CA GLY A 690 54.55 -27.14 -19.87
C GLY A 690 53.23 -26.64 -19.26
N PRO A 691 52.68 -27.34 -18.27
CA PRO A 691 51.51 -26.87 -17.53
C PRO A 691 51.79 -25.54 -16.85
N GLU A 692 50.75 -24.73 -16.64
CA GLU A 692 50.83 -23.50 -15.85
C GLU A 692 51.32 -23.79 -14.42
N PRO A 693 52.04 -22.85 -13.78
CA PRO A 693 52.28 -22.91 -12.35
C PRO A 693 50.95 -23.07 -11.61
N CYS A 694 50.91 -23.97 -10.65
CA CYS A 694 49.68 -24.23 -9.91
C CYS A 694 49.59 -23.30 -8.70
N TYR A 695 48.35 -23.00 -8.31
CA TYR A 695 48.04 -22.48 -6.98
C TYR A 695 48.02 -23.69 -6.02
N PRO A 696 48.65 -23.60 -4.83
CA PRO A 696 48.48 -24.63 -3.82
C PRO A 696 46.98 -24.83 -3.57
N SER A 697 46.52 -26.08 -3.47
CA SER A 697 45.14 -26.33 -3.06
C SER A 697 44.94 -25.74 -1.67
N ARG A 698 44.16 -24.65 -1.55
CA ARG A 698 43.76 -24.05 -0.27
C ARG A 698 42.84 -25.01 0.50
#